data_AF-A0AAV8CJJ9-F1
#
_entry.id   AF-A0AAV8CJJ9-F1
#
_cell.length_a   1.000
_cell.length_b   1.000
_cell.length_c   1.000
_cell.angle_alpha   90.00
_cell.angle_beta   90.00
_cell.angle_gamma   90.00
#
_symmetry.space_group_name_H-M   'P 1'
#
loop_
_entity.id
_entity.type
_entity.pdbx_description
1 polymer ?
#
loop_
_entity_poly.entity_id
_entity_poly.type
_entity_poly.pdbx_seq_one_letter_code
_entity_poly.pdbx_strand_id
1 'polypeptide(L)'
;MRFQDLCTCTKGKSREEEDEKKKQRIKIHGTVVLVKKSVLDFNDFVPSMLDGAHDLLHDRKSVKFRLISSTTTFPNNPKRGMIGDAAYLKDWVNNRLTKKSTGESHFNVEFEWDKEHGIPGAVIVKNKHRVEFYLKSITLNDVPDKKCVHFICNSWVYPAKKYKYHRVFFTNDTYLPSQMPEALKPYREEELISLRGDNVLRKLKEQDRVYGYEFYNDLGDPDKGKEYERPVLGGSYEYPYPRRGRTGRKPTKKDPKIERRIPLLLSTQIYVPRDERFGHLKMSDFYAYALKALGQAMVPTLKTKFNKTASFESFKDTFELYKGGIKLPKSKQLEKLRKKIHSELLKELLQTDEAELLRLPLPEVLQADEFAWRTDEEFAREMLAGLNPVVIRRLEEFPPTSKLDPNVYGNQNSTIKAEQIEKYMELISGVRLSAIEALERNRLFILDHHDTFMPWLPKLNSLDPENMFIYATRTILFLNDDSTLWPLAIELSWPHHDGLQHGAMSQVYLPASEGVEGSIWQLAKAYVAVNDSGYHQLISHWLNTHAVIEPFVIATNRQLSMTHPIHKLLSPHYRDTMNINALARQTLINAAGIFESTVFPGKYALEMSSAIYRNWKLTEQGLPDDLLKRGVAVKDQSCDHNLRLLIEDYPYAVDGLAIWSAIESWVNDYCSIYYPNDSLIQTDTELQAWWKEIRDVGHGDLKNEKWWPDMHKSEELTKTCTTIIWVASALHAAVNFGQYSYAGYLPNRPTISRQRMPEAGTKEYDELTMDPEKVFLKTITSKLQTILGISLIEILSRHSSDEVYLGQRDTKEWTSDERALRAFEQFKNRLEGIEKNIVEMNNDKKLKNRRGPVQMPYMLLYPNTSDESHEGGLSVRGIPNSVSI
;
A
#
# COMPACT_ATOMS: atom_id res chain seq x y z
N MET A 1 -36.11 -70.70 52.53
CA MET A 1 -35.08 -71.25 51.63
C MET A 1 -34.35 -70.05 51.01
N ARG A 2 -33.22 -69.60 51.59
CA ARG A 2 -31.83 -69.70 51.07
C ARG A 2 -31.68 -69.08 49.66
N PHE A 3 -30.83 -68.08 49.41
CA PHE A 3 -29.40 -68.01 49.73
C PHE A 3 -28.85 -66.58 49.94
N GLN A 4 -27.87 -66.51 50.84
CA GLN A 4 -26.91 -65.43 51.11
C GLN A 4 -25.80 -65.35 50.02
N ASP A 5 -25.00 -64.28 50.14
CA ASP A 5 -23.63 -64.08 49.63
C ASP A 5 -23.43 -63.46 48.24
N LEU A 6 -23.12 -62.16 48.22
CA LEU A 6 -21.78 -61.65 47.83
C LEU A 6 -21.76 -60.12 47.93
N CYS A 7 -21.42 -59.64 49.13
CA CYS A 7 -21.01 -58.28 49.38
C CYS A 7 -19.51 -58.34 49.74
N THR A 8 -18.61 -58.11 48.79
CA THR A 8 -17.23 -57.63 49.04
C THR A 8 -16.52 -57.24 47.74
N CYS A 9 -15.73 -56.17 47.83
CA CYS A 9 -14.64 -55.75 46.93
C CYS A 9 -14.97 -55.13 45.57
N THR A 10 -15.37 -53.85 45.57
CA THR A 10 -14.88 -52.84 44.60
C THR A 10 -14.59 -51.51 45.30
N LYS A 11 -13.68 -51.52 46.27
CA LYS A 11 -13.00 -50.31 46.76
C LYS A 11 -11.51 -50.56 46.71
N GLY A 12 -10.89 -50.05 45.66
CA GLY A 12 -9.46 -50.18 45.42
C GLY A 12 -9.12 -49.98 43.94
N LYS A 13 -9.50 -48.84 43.34
CA LYS A 13 -8.60 -48.26 42.33
C LYS A 13 -7.36 -47.87 43.11
N SER A 14 -6.28 -48.61 42.90
CA SER A 14 -5.10 -48.59 43.73
C SER A 14 -4.47 -47.19 43.70
N ARG A 15 -4.00 -46.75 44.87
CA ARG A 15 -3.15 -45.56 45.02
C ARG A 15 -1.94 -45.61 44.07
N GLU A 16 -1.52 -46.82 43.66
CA GLU A 16 -0.46 -47.09 42.69
C GLU A 16 -0.80 -46.64 41.26
N GLU A 17 -2.04 -46.80 40.75
CA GLU A 17 -2.41 -46.27 39.42
C GLU A 17 -2.47 -44.73 39.41
N GLU A 18 -2.88 -44.11 40.53
CA GLU A 18 -2.83 -42.65 40.68
C GLU A 18 -1.41 -42.12 40.89
N ASP A 19 -0.54 -42.87 41.56
CA ASP A 19 0.88 -42.52 41.76
C ASP A 19 1.73 -42.80 40.51
N GLU A 20 1.40 -43.80 39.67
CA GLU A 20 2.00 -43.98 38.34
C GLU A 20 1.57 -42.89 37.35
N LYS A 21 0.28 -42.51 37.33
CA LYS A 21 -0.19 -41.35 36.54
C LYS A 21 0.45 -40.04 36.98
N LYS A 22 0.77 -39.88 38.27
CA LYS A 22 1.55 -38.72 38.75
C LYS A 22 3.01 -38.73 38.29
N LYS A 23 3.63 -39.90 38.07
CA LYS A 23 5.01 -40.01 37.58
C LYS A 23 5.16 -39.67 36.09
N GLN A 24 4.09 -39.72 35.30
CA GLN A 24 4.09 -39.38 33.87
C GLN A 24 3.80 -37.90 33.58
N ARG A 25 3.26 -37.15 34.54
CA ARG A 25 2.99 -35.72 34.39
C ARG A 25 4.24 -34.88 34.61
N ILE A 26 4.54 -34.01 33.66
CA ILE A 26 5.60 -33.01 33.73
C ILE A 26 5.04 -31.60 33.80
N LYS A 27 5.90 -30.66 34.19
CA LYS A 27 5.60 -29.23 34.15
C LYS A 27 6.32 -28.61 32.96
N ILE A 28 5.55 -28.00 32.07
CA ILE A 28 6.07 -27.18 30.97
C ILE A 28 5.90 -25.72 31.38
N HIS A 29 7.01 -24.97 31.42
CA HIS A 29 7.01 -23.56 31.77
C HIS A 29 6.80 -22.72 30.53
N GLY A 30 5.77 -21.86 30.54
CA GLY A 30 5.46 -20.96 29.44
C GLY A 30 5.67 -19.49 29.80
N THR A 31 6.20 -18.73 28.85
CA THR A 31 6.23 -17.27 28.87
C THR A 31 5.25 -16.75 27.83
N VAL A 32 4.30 -15.92 28.25
CA VAL A 32 3.31 -15.27 27.38
C VAL A 32 3.64 -13.80 27.26
N VAL A 33 3.76 -13.31 26.03
CA VAL A 33 3.95 -11.88 25.74
C VAL A 33 2.65 -11.32 25.16
N LEU A 34 2.10 -10.31 25.81
CA LEU A 34 0.89 -9.64 25.37
C LEU A 34 0.91 -8.15 25.67
N VAL A 35 0.03 -7.40 25.01
CA VAL A 35 -0.15 -5.97 25.23
C VAL A 35 -1.58 -5.72 25.70
N LYS A 36 -1.74 -5.00 26.82
CA LYS A 36 -3.04 -4.66 27.40
C LYS A 36 -3.66 -3.49 26.64
N LYS A 37 -4.99 -3.51 26.45
CA LYS A 37 -5.72 -2.42 25.74
C LYS A 37 -5.48 -1.04 26.34
N SER A 38 -5.41 -0.90 27.66
CA SER A 38 -5.21 0.39 28.34
C SER A 38 -3.85 1.05 28.03
N VAL A 39 -2.86 0.26 27.61
CA VAL A 39 -1.55 0.77 27.16
C VAL A 39 -1.62 1.27 25.72
N LEU A 40 -2.66 0.85 25.01
CA LEU A 40 -2.85 1.03 23.58
C LEU A 40 -3.90 2.12 23.27
N ASP A 41 -4.82 2.42 24.19
CA ASP A 41 -5.89 3.40 24.02
C ASP A 41 -5.73 4.58 25.00
N PHE A 42 -5.01 5.63 24.59
CA PHE A 42 -4.69 6.81 25.43
C PHE A 42 -5.93 7.60 25.91
N ASN A 43 -7.11 7.39 25.31
CA ASN A 43 -8.35 8.06 25.70
C ASN A 43 -9.13 7.34 26.81
N ASP A 44 -8.72 6.14 27.22
CA ASP A 44 -9.43 5.28 28.18
C ASP A 44 -8.84 5.33 29.60
N PHE A 45 -8.50 6.54 30.08
CA PHE A 45 -8.01 6.72 31.46
C PHE A 45 -9.07 6.34 32.51
N VAL A 46 -10.36 6.52 32.21
CA VAL A 46 -11.48 6.28 33.15
C VAL A 46 -11.86 4.78 33.28
N PRO A 47 -11.89 3.97 32.20
CA PRO A 47 -12.04 2.51 32.32
C PRO A 47 -10.89 1.83 33.07
N SER A 48 -9.66 2.35 32.96
CA SER A 48 -8.47 1.76 33.59
C SER A 48 -8.55 1.67 35.13
N MET A 49 -9.25 2.63 35.77
CA MET A 49 -9.45 2.64 37.23
C MET A 49 -10.54 1.67 37.68
N LEU A 50 -11.60 1.49 36.90
CA LEU A 50 -12.66 0.51 37.19
C LEU A 50 -12.20 -0.93 36.91
N ASP A 51 -11.39 -1.14 35.86
CA ASP A 51 -10.75 -2.41 35.55
C ASP A 51 -9.78 -2.83 36.66
N GLY A 52 -9.02 -1.88 37.23
CA GLY A 52 -8.15 -2.14 38.38
C GLY A 52 -8.90 -2.69 39.60
N ALA A 53 -10.11 -2.21 39.88
CA ALA A 53 -10.93 -2.68 40.99
C ALA A 53 -11.60 -4.04 40.71
N HIS A 54 -12.01 -4.30 39.47
CA HIS A 54 -12.63 -5.57 39.07
C HIS A 54 -11.61 -6.70 38.85
N ASP A 55 -10.40 -6.40 38.36
CA ASP A 55 -9.28 -7.35 38.24
C ASP A 55 -8.72 -7.76 39.61
N LEU A 56 -8.88 -6.92 40.64
CA LEU A 56 -8.56 -7.25 42.04
C LEU A 56 -9.60 -8.18 42.69
N LEU A 57 -10.86 -8.15 42.23
CA LEU A 57 -11.99 -8.89 42.82
C LEU A 57 -12.34 -10.19 42.06
N HIS A 58 -11.95 -10.34 40.79
CA HIS A 58 -12.26 -11.52 39.97
C HIS A 58 -11.03 -12.19 39.33
N ASP A 59 -10.46 -13.09 40.14
CA ASP A 59 -9.98 -14.43 39.81
C ASP A 59 -8.63 -14.60 39.08
N ARG A 60 -7.72 -15.34 39.72
CA ARG A 60 -6.40 -15.80 39.23
C ARG A 60 -6.49 -16.76 38.02
N LYS A 61 -7.64 -16.85 37.34
CA LYS A 61 -8.01 -17.83 36.29
C LYS A 61 -8.70 -17.19 35.07
N SER A 62 -8.40 -15.92 34.81
CA SER A 62 -9.09 -15.09 33.82
C SER A 62 -8.68 -15.35 32.36
N VAL A 63 -7.43 -15.71 32.09
CA VAL A 63 -6.99 -16.17 30.76
C VAL A 63 -6.59 -17.63 30.83
N LYS A 64 -7.25 -18.46 30.03
CA LYS A 64 -7.10 -19.91 30.01
C LYS A 64 -6.40 -20.37 28.74
N PHE A 65 -5.40 -21.22 28.92
CA PHE A 65 -4.64 -21.88 27.86
C PHE A 65 -4.88 -23.38 27.94
N ARG A 66 -4.94 -24.05 26.79
CA ARG A 66 -4.89 -25.52 26.70
C ARG A 66 -4.01 -25.91 25.52
N LEU A 67 -2.95 -26.64 25.80
CA LEU A 67 -2.07 -27.17 24.76
C LEU A 67 -2.78 -28.30 23.99
N ILE A 68 -2.49 -28.38 22.70
CA ILE A 68 -2.95 -29.41 21.78
C ILE A 68 -1.72 -30.19 21.31
N SER A 69 -1.78 -31.51 21.43
CA SER A 69 -0.74 -32.40 20.93
C SER A 69 -0.71 -32.43 19.40
N SER A 70 0.50 -32.42 18.83
CA SER A 70 0.74 -32.70 17.42
C SER A 70 1.03 -34.18 17.12
N THR A 71 1.32 -34.99 18.13
CA THR A 71 1.78 -36.39 17.95
C THR A 71 0.77 -37.42 18.45
N THR A 72 -0.10 -37.06 19.38
CA THR A 72 -1.05 -37.97 20.02
C THR A 72 -2.48 -37.48 19.81
N THR A 73 -3.39 -38.38 19.44
CA THR A 73 -4.79 -38.07 19.16
C THR A 73 -5.74 -38.67 20.18
N PHE A 74 -6.99 -38.19 20.22
CA PHE A 74 -7.99 -38.76 21.12
C PHE A 74 -8.28 -40.22 20.72
N PRO A 75 -8.38 -41.16 21.69
CA PRO A 75 -8.72 -42.55 21.40
C PRO A 75 -10.03 -42.71 20.59
N ASN A 76 -11.01 -41.84 20.86
CA ASN A 76 -12.33 -41.85 20.22
C ASN A 76 -12.41 -40.92 19.00
N ASN A 77 -11.33 -40.19 18.67
CA ASN A 77 -11.23 -39.34 17.48
C ASN A 77 -9.78 -39.29 16.99
N PRO A 78 -9.35 -40.29 16.19
CA PRO A 78 -7.95 -40.48 15.84
C PRO A 78 -7.38 -39.39 14.92
N LYS A 79 -8.22 -38.46 14.45
CA LYS A 79 -7.79 -37.31 13.62
C LYS A 79 -7.51 -36.05 14.45
N ARG A 80 -7.86 -36.02 15.74
CA ARG A 80 -7.82 -34.79 16.53
C ARG A 80 -6.83 -34.91 17.67
N GLY A 81 -5.86 -34.00 17.71
CA GLY A 81 -4.84 -33.92 18.75
C GLY A 81 -5.42 -33.78 20.14
N MET A 82 -4.85 -34.54 21.08
CA MET A 82 -5.25 -34.52 22.48
C MET A 82 -5.11 -33.12 23.07
N ILE A 83 -6.10 -32.71 23.86
CA ILE A 83 -6.10 -31.40 24.51
C ILE A 83 -5.76 -31.58 25.99
N GLY A 84 -4.66 -30.96 26.41
CA GLY A 84 -4.23 -31.01 27.80
C GLY A 84 -5.14 -30.28 28.78
N ASP A 85 -4.71 -30.33 30.04
CA ASP A 85 -5.36 -29.64 31.15
C ASP A 85 -5.29 -28.11 30.98
N ALA A 86 -6.14 -27.41 31.73
CA ALA A 86 -6.22 -25.96 31.68
C ALA A 86 -5.08 -25.31 32.47
N ALA A 87 -4.30 -24.47 31.81
CA ALA A 87 -3.34 -23.59 32.46
C ALA A 87 -3.85 -22.14 32.46
N TYR A 88 -3.37 -21.34 33.41
CA TYR A 88 -3.81 -19.97 33.62
C TYR A 88 -2.62 -19.02 33.78
N LEU A 89 -2.78 -17.80 33.29
CA LEU A 89 -1.81 -16.73 33.50
C LEU A 89 -1.62 -16.45 35.00
N LYS A 90 -0.36 -16.44 35.45
CA LYS A 90 0.00 -16.02 36.82
C LYS A 90 0.21 -14.50 36.86
N ASP A 91 -0.09 -13.89 38.01
CA ASP A 91 0.28 -12.50 38.36
C ASP A 91 -0.22 -11.36 37.44
N TRP A 92 -1.41 -11.51 36.84
CA TRP A 92 -2.05 -10.48 35.99
C TRP A 92 -2.09 -9.06 36.61
N VAL A 93 -2.35 -9.00 37.93
CA VAL A 93 -2.55 -7.76 38.72
C VAL A 93 -1.23 -7.13 39.16
N ASN A 94 -0.23 -7.93 39.52
CA ASN A 94 1.04 -7.44 40.09
C ASN A 94 2.03 -6.94 39.03
N ASN A 95 1.81 -7.27 37.76
CA ASN A 95 2.70 -6.91 36.67
C ASN A 95 2.40 -5.51 36.09
N ARG A 96 2.26 -4.50 36.97
CA ARG A 96 2.08 -3.08 36.59
C ARG A 96 3.40 -2.38 36.23
N LEU A 97 4.52 -3.09 36.29
CA LEU A 97 5.86 -2.54 36.10
C LEU A 97 6.62 -3.31 35.01
N THR A 98 6.32 -3.03 33.74
CA THR A 98 7.30 -3.15 32.66
C THR A 98 7.47 -1.80 31.98
N LYS A 99 8.50 -1.06 32.42
CA LYS A 99 9.08 0.06 31.67
C LYS A 99 9.82 -0.52 30.46
N LYS A 100 9.20 -0.51 29.28
CA LYS A 100 9.86 -0.47 27.95
C LYS A 100 8.94 0.27 26.98
N SER A 101 9.53 0.97 26.01
CA SER A 101 8.87 1.82 25.00
C SER A 101 7.75 1.12 24.19
N THR A 102 7.68 -0.21 24.20
CA THR A 102 6.75 -1.02 23.38
C THR A 102 5.41 -1.36 24.07
N GLY A 103 5.27 -1.12 25.37
CA GLY A 103 4.04 -1.44 26.12
C GLY A 103 3.78 -2.93 26.40
N GLU A 104 4.75 -3.80 26.09
CA GLU A 104 4.64 -5.25 26.26
C GLU A 104 4.66 -5.69 27.73
N SER A 105 3.88 -6.72 28.03
CA SER A 105 3.80 -7.37 29.34
C SER A 105 4.14 -8.86 29.22
N HIS A 106 5.06 -9.33 30.06
CA HIS A 106 5.52 -10.72 30.08
C HIS A 106 4.92 -11.47 31.27
N PHE A 107 4.29 -12.60 31.03
CA PHE A 107 3.65 -13.37 32.08
C PHE A 107 4.07 -14.83 32.05
N ASN A 108 4.09 -15.44 33.22
CA ASN A 108 4.36 -16.86 33.37
C ASN A 108 3.05 -17.66 33.34
N VAL A 109 3.10 -18.83 32.71
CA VAL A 109 2.06 -19.85 32.74
C VAL A 109 2.75 -21.20 32.95
N GLU A 110 2.11 -22.11 33.67
CA GLU A 110 2.66 -23.44 33.93
C GLU A 110 1.62 -24.48 33.50
N PHE A 111 2.04 -25.39 32.64
CA PHE A 111 1.19 -26.45 32.11
C PHE A 111 1.57 -27.77 32.76
N GLU A 112 0.61 -28.43 33.40
CA GLU A 112 0.71 -29.85 33.66
C GLU A 112 0.45 -30.61 32.36
N TRP A 113 1.45 -31.36 31.91
CA TRP A 113 1.42 -32.07 30.64
C TRP A 113 1.75 -33.53 30.85
N ASP A 114 0.90 -34.42 30.33
CA ASP A 114 1.15 -35.85 30.36
C ASP A 114 2.17 -36.18 29.26
N LYS A 115 3.27 -36.88 29.60
CA LYS A 115 4.24 -37.32 28.60
C LYS A 115 3.61 -38.18 27.50
N GLU A 116 2.55 -38.92 27.80
CA GLU A 116 1.84 -39.72 26.79
C GLU A 116 1.10 -38.85 25.76
N HIS A 117 0.78 -37.60 26.11
CA HIS A 117 0.25 -36.64 25.14
C HIS A 117 1.31 -36.16 24.13
N GLY A 118 2.57 -36.56 24.27
CA GLY A 118 3.63 -36.25 23.30
C GLY A 118 3.91 -34.74 23.17
N ILE A 119 4.10 -34.23 21.95
CA ILE A 119 4.62 -32.88 21.71
C ILE A 119 3.48 -31.88 21.50
N PRO A 120 3.44 -30.72 22.19
CA PRO A 120 2.51 -29.63 21.89
C PRO A 120 2.79 -28.98 20.53
N GLY A 121 1.76 -28.86 19.68
CA GLY A 121 1.85 -28.21 18.37
C GLY A 121 0.81 -27.10 18.11
N ALA A 122 -0.17 -26.95 19.00
CA ALA A 122 -1.10 -25.83 18.98
C ALA A 122 -1.55 -25.47 20.41
N VAL A 123 -2.17 -24.31 20.58
CA VAL A 123 -2.72 -23.86 21.87
C VAL A 123 -4.05 -23.16 21.68
N ILE A 124 -5.04 -23.55 22.48
CA ILE A 124 -6.32 -22.86 22.59
C ILE A 124 -6.20 -21.77 23.64
N VAL A 125 -6.57 -20.55 23.28
CA VAL A 125 -6.60 -19.39 24.19
C VAL A 125 -8.04 -18.93 24.40
N LYS A 126 -8.43 -18.76 25.66
CA LYS A 126 -9.73 -18.21 26.06
C LYS A 126 -9.54 -17.05 27.03
N ASN A 127 -9.93 -15.87 26.58
CA ASN A 127 -9.99 -14.67 27.42
C ASN A 127 -11.35 -14.62 28.15
N LYS A 128 -11.36 -14.69 29.48
CA LYS A 128 -12.56 -14.49 30.31
C LYS A 128 -12.65 -13.08 30.91
N HIS A 129 -11.68 -12.19 30.66
CA HIS A 129 -11.79 -10.78 31.01
C HIS A 129 -12.91 -10.11 30.21
N ARG A 130 -13.32 -8.92 30.67
CA ARG A 130 -14.28 -8.07 29.95
C ARG A 130 -13.65 -7.35 28.76
N VAL A 131 -12.33 -7.18 28.78
CA VAL A 131 -11.55 -6.41 27.80
C VAL A 131 -10.63 -7.35 27.02
N GLU A 132 -10.43 -7.04 25.75
CA GLU A 132 -9.48 -7.68 24.86
C GLU A 132 -8.02 -7.34 25.18
N PHE A 133 -7.09 -8.18 24.72
CA PHE A 133 -5.66 -7.91 24.72
C PHE A 133 -5.04 -8.37 23.40
N TYR A 134 -3.89 -7.84 23.04
CA TYR A 134 -3.12 -8.28 21.88
C TYR A 134 -2.10 -9.34 22.30
N LEU A 135 -2.26 -10.58 21.85
CA LEU A 135 -1.34 -11.67 22.16
C LEU A 135 -0.22 -11.67 21.11
N LYS A 136 1.02 -11.38 21.52
CA LYS A 136 2.18 -11.41 20.61
C LYS A 136 2.71 -12.83 20.44
N SER A 137 3.07 -13.48 21.55
CA SER A 137 3.69 -14.81 21.49
C SER A 137 3.48 -15.63 22.76
N ILE A 138 3.69 -16.93 22.62
CA ILE A 138 3.83 -17.88 23.72
C ILE A 138 5.10 -18.68 23.47
N THR A 139 5.97 -18.78 24.46
CA THR A 139 7.18 -19.61 24.40
C THR A 139 7.10 -20.66 25.49
N LEU A 140 7.20 -21.93 25.14
CA LEU A 140 7.22 -23.06 26.07
C LEU A 140 8.64 -23.57 26.20
N ASN A 141 9.12 -23.66 27.44
CA ASN A 141 10.38 -24.30 27.82
C ASN A 141 10.09 -25.66 28.46
N ASP A 142 11.12 -26.50 28.52
CA ASP A 142 11.06 -27.85 29.09
C ASP A 142 10.06 -28.77 28.36
N VAL A 143 9.85 -28.53 27.06
CA VAL A 143 9.03 -29.40 26.22
C VAL A 143 9.77 -30.70 25.94
N PRO A 144 9.15 -31.89 26.16
CA PRO A 144 9.75 -33.17 25.83
C PRO A 144 10.28 -33.19 24.39
N ASP A 145 11.50 -33.69 24.23
CA ASP A 145 12.19 -33.91 22.94
C ASP A 145 12.52 -32.66 22.11
N LYS A 146 11.77 -31.55 22.24
CA LYS A 146 12.02 -30.27 21.55
C LYS A 146 12.76 -29.22 22.40
N LYS A 147 12.80 -29.37 23.73
CA LYS A 147 13.30 -28.39 24.73
C LYS A 147 12.56 -27.04 24.75
N CYS A 148 12.42 -26.37 23.60
CA CYS A 148 11.73 -25.09 23.46
C CYS A 148 10.76 -25.11 22.26
N VAL A 149 9.60 -24.48 22.40
CA VAL A 149 8.59 -24.35 21.33
C VAL A 149 8.01 -22.93 21.35
N HIS A 150 7.93 -22.29 20.18
CA HIS A 150 7.40 -20.93 20.03
C HIS A 150 6.06 -20.92 19.28
N PHE A 151 5.15 -20.07 19.73
CA PHE A 151 3.89 -19.75 19.08
C PHE A 151 3.88 -18.26 18.75
N ILE A 152 3.92 -17.92 17.46
CA ILE A 152 3.79 -16.54 17.01
C ILE A 152 2.32 -16.27 16.78
N CYS A 153 1.75 -15.41 17.62
CA CYS A 153 0.30 -15.22 17.69
C CYS A 153 -0.14 -13.94 16.99
N ASN A 154 0.52 -12.81 17.31
CA ASN A 154 0.27 -11.47 16.78
C ASN A 154 -1.21 -11.19 16.45
N SER A 155 -2.08 -11.35 17.46
CA SER A 155 -3.53 -11.23 17.24
C SER A 155 -4.29 -10.78 18.48
N TRP A 156 -5.38 -10.04 18.24
CA TRP A 156 -6.30 -9.60 19.27
C TRP A 156 -7.17 -10.73 19.81
N VAL A 157 -7.18 -10.92 21.13
CA VAL A 157 -7.98 -11.94 21.82
C VAL A 157 -9.11 -11.27 22.61
N TYR A 158 -10.27 -11.14 21.99
CA TYR A 158 -11.51 -10.68 22.63
C TYR A 158 -12.07 -11.64 23.67
N PRO A 159 -12.96 -11.16 24.57
CA PRO A 159 -13.67 -12.00 25.52
C PRO A 159 -14.35 -13.19 24.84
N ALA A 160 -14.18 -14.40 25.39
CA ALA A 160 -14.57 -15.66 24.77
C ALA A 160 -16.05 -15.71 24.34
N LYS A 161 -16.94 -15.01 25.05
CA LYS A 161 -18.37 -14.87 24.71
C LYS A 161 -18.65 -14.18 23.37
N LYS A 162 -17.64 -13.52 22.78
CA LYS A 162 -17.72 -12.86 21.47
C LYS A 162 -17.44 -13.82 20.31
N TYR A 163 -16.83 -14.97 20.59
CA TYR A 163 -16.51 -15.99 19.59
C TYR A 163 -17.50 -17.14 19.63
N LYS A 164 -17.78 -17.72 18.46
CA LYS A 164 -18.50 -19.00 18.34
C LYS A 164 -17.56 -20.21 18.21
N TYR A 165 -16.26 -19.95 18.10
CA TYR A 165 -15.20 -20.92 17.91
C TYR A 165 -14.09 -20.69 18.95
N HIS A 166 -13.07 -21.54 18.96
CA HIS A 166 -11.91 -21.39 19.84
C HIS A 166 -10.79 -20.68 19.10
N ARG A 167 -10.14 -19.70 19.75
CA ARG A 167 -8.92 -19.11 19.22
C ARG A 167 -7.80 -20.13 19.37
N VAL A 168 -7.29 -20.61 18.25
CA VAL A 168 -6.19 -21.57 18.17
C VAL A 168 -4.98 -20.84 17.59
N PHE A 169 -3.81 -21.12 18.16
CA PHE A 169 -2.53 -20.65 17.65
C PHE A 169 -1.61 -21.86 17.47
N PHE A 170 -0.88 -21.89 16.36
CA PHE A 170 0.04 -22.98 16.05
C PHE A 170 1.47 -22.62 16.45
N THR A 171 2.32 -23.63 16.55
CA THR A 171 3.76 -23.40 16.66
C THR A 171 4.28 -22.68 15.43
N ASN A 172 5.48 -22.11 15.53
CA ASN A 172 6.15 -21.47 14.40
C ASN A 172 6.69 -22.47 13.36
N ASP A 173 6.43 -23.77 13.52
CA ASP A 173 6.75 -24.79 12.52
C ASP A 173 5.99 -24.51 11.19
N THR A 174 6.63 -24.86 10.08
CA THR A 174 6.12 -24.61 8.72
C THR A 174 5.70 -25.93 8.06
N TYR A 175 4.48 -25.98 7.53
CA TYR A 175 3.90 -27.21 6.96
C TYR A 175 3.09 -26.92 5.70
N LEU A 176 3.39 -27.67 4.63
CA LEU A 176 2.41 -27.94 3.58
C LEU A 176 1.20 -28.69 4.16
N PRO A 177 0.00 -28.60 3.55
CA PRO A 177 -1.16 -29.35 4.02
C PRO A 177 -0.91 -30.87 4.14
N SER A 178 -0.15 -31.43 3.19
CA SER A 178 0.23 -32.85 3.15
C SER A 178 1.21 -33.26 4.26
N GLN A 179 2.00 -32.32 4.77
CA GLN A 179 3.05 -32.54 5.77
C GLN A 179 2.61 -32.20 7.20
N MET A 180 1.46 -31.54 7.35
CA MET A 180 0.96 -31.20 8.68
C MET A 180 0.68 -32.47 9.49
N PRO A 181 1.10 -32.55 10.77
CA PRO A 181 0.75 -33.66 11.64
C PRO A 181 -0.76 -33.91 11.64
N GLU A 182 -1.18 -35.17 11.45
CA GLU A 182 -2.59 -35.54 11.28
C GLU A 182 -3.47 -35.00 12.44
N ALA A 183 -2.93 -35.04 13.66
CA ALA A 183 -3.53 -34.51 14.88
C ALA A 183 -3.94 -33.02 14.79
N LEU A 184 -3.25 -32.22 13.98
CA LEU A 184 -3.47 -30.78 13.86
C LEU A 184 -4.34 -30.38 12.67
N LYS A 185 -4.51 -31.26 11.67
CA LYS A 185 -5.26 -30.95 10.44
C LYS A 185 -6.69 -30.45 10.70
N PRO A 186 -7.49 -31.03 11.62
CA PRO A 186 -8.82 -30.49 11.90
C PRO A 186 -8.79 -29.07 12.46
N TYR A 187 -7.81 -28.72 13.28
CA TYR A 187 -7.69 -27.38 13.85
C TYR A 187 -7.27 -26.35 12.79
N ARG A 188 -6.40 -26.75 11.84
CA ARG A 188 -6.01 -25.91 10.69
C ARG A 188 -7.23 -25.56 9.83
N GLU A 189 -8.02 -26.57 9.47
CA GLU A 189 -9.22 -26.37 8.66
C GLU A 189 -10.29 -25.53 9.39
N GLU A 190 -10.53 -25.79 10.68
CA GLU A 190 -11.49 -25.02 11.48
C GLU A 190 -11.12 -23.53 11.59
N GLU A 191 -9.81 -23.21 11.68
CA GLU A 191 -9.34 -21.82 11.68
C GLU A 191 -9.57 -21.17 10.31
N LEU A 192 -9.22 -21.85 9.21
CA LEU A 192 -9.48 -21.34 7.85
C LEU A 192 -10.97 -21.13 7.57
N ILE A 193 -11.85 -22.04 7.99
CA ILE A 193 -13.31 -21.86 7.92
C ILE A 193 -13.74 -20.61 8.68
N SER A 194 -13.15 -20.38 9.86
CA SER A 194 -13.48 -19.21 10.70
C SER A 194 -13.01 -17.90 10.06
N LEU A 195 -11.85 -17.89 9.40
CA LEU A 195 -11.29 -16.75 8.67
C LEU A 195 -12.07 -16.45 7.40
N ARG A 196 -12.52 -17.48 6.66
CA ARG A 196 -13.41 -17.31 5.50
C ARG A 196 -14.75 -16.71 5.90
N GLY A 197 -15.33 -17.22 6.98
CA GLY A 197 -16.57 -16.69 7.55
C GLY A 197 -17.74 -16.64 6.56
N ASP A 198 -17.80 -17.59 5.62
CA ASP A 198 -18.80 -17.60 4.53
C ASP A 198 -20.25 -17.70 5.07
N ASN A 199 -20.42 -18.15 6.31
CA ASN A 199 -21.70 -18.17 7.04
C ASN A 199 -22.05 -16.84 7.75
N VAL A 200 -21.17 -15.84 7.73
CA VAL A 200 -21.35 -14.54 8.41
C VAL A 200 -21.98 -13.53 7.45
N LEU A 201 -23.30 -13.62 7.28
CA LEU A 201 -24.05 -12.74 6.37
C LEU A 201 -24.40 -11.36 6.97
N ARG A 202 -24.23 -11.18 8.28
CA ARG A 202 -24.48 -9.91 8.97
C ARG A 202 -23.38 -8.87 8.68
N LYS A 203 -23.65 -7.61 9.07
CA LYS A 203 -22.61 -6.58 9.23
C LYS A 203 -21.47 -7.10 10.10
N LEU A 204 -20.25 -6.95 9.61
CA LEU A 204 -19.03 -7.33 10.33
C LEU A 204 -18.76 -6.33 11.47
N LYS A 205 -18.27 -6.87 12.58
CA LYS A 205 -18.05 -6.18 13.84
C LYS A 205 -16.55 -6.12 14.10
N GLU A 206 -16.13 -5.15 14.91
CA GLU A 206 -14.73 -4.89 15.23
C GLU A 206 -13.92 -6.14 15.61
N GLN A 207 -14.49 -7.06 16.39
CA GLN A 207 -13.78 -8.27 16.82
C GLN A 207 -13.72 -9.41 15.77
N ASP A 208 -14.41 -9.26 14.63
CA ASP A 208 -14.46 -10.32 13.61
C ASP A 208 -13.14 -10.37 12.83
N ARG A 209 -12.69 -11.58 12.50
CA ARG A 209 -11.51 -11.86 11.67
C ARG A 209 -11.91 -12.45 10.32
N VAL A 210 -13.02 -11.95 9.75
CA VAL A 210 -13.61 -12.50 8.53
C VAL A 210 -13.04 -11.77 7.33
N TYR A 211 -12.33 -12.49 6.48
CA TYR A 211 -11.79 -12.03 5.22
C TYR A 211 -12.78 -12.40 4.12
N GLY A 212 -13.42 -11.39 3.52
CA GLY A 212 -14.38 -11.59 2.43
C GLY A 212 -14.23 -10.53 1.35
N TYR A 213 -14.72 -10.83 0.16
CA TYR A 213 -14.68 -9.93 -0.99
C TYR A 213 -15.98 -9.15 -1.15
N GLU A 214 -15.86 -7.95 -1.68
CA GLU A 214 -16.99 -7.15 -2.12
C GLU A 214 -16.54 -6.17 -3.22
N PHE A 215 -17.48 -5.70 -4.04
CA PHE A 215 -17.21 -4.67 -5.06
C PHE A 215 -16.95 -3.31 -4.43
N TYR A 216 -16.37 -2.38 -5.18
CA TYR A 216 -16.30 -0.97 -4.78
C TYR A 216 -17.66 -0.30 -4.98
N ASN A 217 -18.61 -0.66 -4.11
CA ASN A 217 -19.96 -0.11 -4.06
C ASN A 217 -20.19 0.77 -2.81
N ASP A 218 -19.11 1.20 -2.14
CA ASP A 218 -19.19 2.02 -0.92
C ASP A 218 -18.56 3.42 -1.04
N LEU A 219 -18.26 3.84 -2.27
CA LEU A 219 -17.68 5.17 -2.57
C LEU A 219 -18.76 6.26 -2.69
N GLY A 220 -19.91 5.92 -3.28
CA GLY A 220 -21.06 6.82 -3.46
C GLY A 220 -21.96 6.96 -2.22
N ASP A 221 -22.76 8.02 -2.19
CA ASP A 221 -23.76 8.29 -1.14
C ASP A 221 -25.07 8.83 -1.76
N PRO A 222 -25.78 8.04 -2.60
CA PRO A 222 -26.96 8.48 -3.35
C PRO A 222 -28.06 9.06 -2.45
N ASP A 223 -28.13 8.62 -1.19
CA ASP A 223 -29.08 9.14 -0.20
C ASP A 223 -28.93 10.67 -0.01
N LYS A 224 -27.73 11.24 -0.20
CA LYS A 224 -27.47 12.68 -0.12
C LYS A 224 -27.86 13.49 -1.36
N GLY A 225 -27.83 12.89 -2.55
CA GLY A 225 -28.07 13.61 -3.81
C GLY A 225 -27.40 12.95 -5.01
N LYS A 226 -27.78 13.39 -6.22
CA LYS A 226 -27.30 12.84 -7.50
C LYS A 226 -25.80 13.08 -7.68
N GLU A 227 -25.28 14.17 -7.18
CA GLU A 227 -23.87 14.55 -7.19
C GLU A 227 -22.96 13.59 -6.38
N TYR A 228 -23.55 12.82 -5.47
CA TYR A 228 -22.86 11.81 -4.66
C TYR A 228 -23.00 10.38 -5.22
N GLU A 229 -23.69 10.19 -6.33
CA GLU A 229 -23.82 8.89 -7.00
C GLU A 229 -22.50 8.49 -7.67
N ARG A 230 -22.06 7.24 -7.48
CA ARG A 230 -20.89 6.67 -8.15
C ARG A 230 -21.26 5.27 -8.64
N PRO A 231 -20.74 4.82 -9.80
CA PRO A 231 -20.99 3.47 -10.26
C PRO A 231 -20.35 2.44 -9.31
N VAL A 232 -20.91 1.24 -9.30
CA VAL A 232 -20.27 0.08 -8.68
C VAL A 232 -19.11 -0.36 -9.56
N LEU A 233 -17.91 -0.44 -8.99
CA LEU A 233 -16.74 -0.95 -9.72
C LEU A 233 -16.45 -2.38 -9.27
N GLY A 234 -16.35 -3.25 -10.26
CA GLY A 234 -16.23 -4.69 -10.11
C GLY A 234 -17.52 -5.44 -10.41
N GLY A 235 -17.42 -6.62 -11.03
CA GLY A 235 -18.55 -7.50 -11.32
C GLY A 235 -19.33 -7.15 -12.59
N SER A 236 -18.79 -6.28 -13.44
CA SER A 236 -19.38 -5.90 -14.73
C SER A 236 -18.32 -5.75 -15.81
N TYR A 237 -18.73 -5.89 -17.07
CA TYR A 237 -17.85 -5.65 -18.23
C TYR A 237 -17.51 -4.16 -18.40
N GLU A 238 -18.47 -3.29 -18.09
CA GLU A 238 -18.31 -1.83 -18.22
C GLU A 238 -17.30 -1.30 -17.20
N TYR A 239 -17.38 -1.77 -15.95
CA TYR A 239 -16.53 -1.34 -14.85
C TYR A 239 -15.84 -2.53 -14.17
N PRO A 240 -14.87 -3.22 -14.81
CA PRO A 240 -14.10 -4.28 -14.18
C PRO A 240 -13.20 -3.69 -13.10
N TYR A 241 -13.03 -4.35 -11.95
CA TYR A 241 -12.15 -3.84 -10.89
C TYR A 241 -11.70 -4.94 -9.92
N PRO A 242 -10.52 -4.82 -9.28
CA PRO A 242 -10.15 -5.66 -8.15
C PRO A 242 -11.21 -5.61 -7.04
N ARG A 243 -11.40 -6.73 -6.33
CA ARG A 243 -12.27 -6.77 -5.14
C ARG A 243 -11.59 -6.12 -3.95
N ARG A 244 -12.40 -5.62 -3.01
CA ARG A 244 -11.94 -5.09 -1.72
C ARG A 244 -12.44 -5.94 -0.55
N GLY A 245 -12.03 -5.61 0.67
CA GLY A 245 -12.53 -6.21 1.90
C GLY A 245 -14.03 -5.94 2.14
N ARG A 246 -14.83 -6.99 2.25
CA ARG A 246 -16.26 -6.95 2.61
C ARG A 246 -16.46 -6.36 3.99
N THR A 247 -17.53 -5.57 4.17
CA THR A 247 -17.91 -5.07 5.51
C THR A 247 -19.34 -5.40 5.92
N GLY A 248 -20.23 -5.70 4.96
CA GLY A 248 -21.59 -6.16 5.20
C GLY A 248 -22.52 -5.10 5.81
N ARG A 249 -22.21 -3.80 5.67
CA ARG A 249 -23.15 -2.73 6.03
C ARG A 249 -24.39 -2.84 5.14
N LYS A 250 -25.49 -2.28 5.65
CA LYS A 250 -26.75 -2.26 4.92
C LYS A 250 -26.61 -1.43 3.64
N PRO A 251 -27.39 -1.73 2.58
CA PRO A 251 -27.45 -0.86 1.43
C PRO A 251 -28.04 0.53 1.77
N THR A 252 -27.84 1.48 0.86
CA THR A 252 -28.49 2.80 0.92
C THR A 252 -30.00 2.68 0.71
N LYS A 253 -30.75 3.75 1.02
CA LYS A 253 -32.21 3.75 0.82
C LYS A 253 -32.57 3.88 -0.65
N LYS A 254 -31.82 4.69 -1.41
CA LYS A 254 -32.10 4.97 -2.82
C LYS A 254 -31.58 3.92 -3.80
N ASP A 255 -30.44 3.29 -3.51
CA ASP A 255 -29.88 2.23 -4.37
C ASP A 255 -29.49 0.98 -3.55
N PRO A 256 -30.17 -0.17 -3.75
CA PRO A 256 -29.86 -1.41 -3.06
C PRO A 256 -28.50 -2.01 -3.43
N LYS A 257 -27.87 -1.56 -4.53
CA LYS A 257 -26.52 -2.00 -4.95
C LYS A 257 -25.41 -1.26 -4.23
N ILE A 258 -25.69 -0.07 -3.66
CA ILE A 258 -24.70 0.77 -2.99
C ILE A 258 -24.73 0.50 -1.48
N GLU A 259 -23.55 0.19 -0.92
CA GLU A 259 -23.38 -0.04 0.50
C GLU A 259 -23.39 1.30 1.26
N ARG A 260 -24.20 1.39 2.32
CA ARG A 260 -24.33 2.62 3.09
C ARG A 260 -23.01 3.01 3.74
N ARG A 261 -22.65 4.29 3.61
CA ARG A 261 -21.44 4.86 4.18
C ARG A 261 -21.53 5.05 5.70
N ILE A 262 -20.37 5.18 6.32
CA ILE A 262 -20.23 5.51 7.74
C ILE A 262 -20.16 7.04 7.86
N PRO A 263 -20.79 7.67 8.87
CA PRO A 263 -20.60 9.09 9.13
C PRO A 263 -19.12 9.41 9.25
N LEU A 264 -18.67 10.50 8.61
CA LEU A 264 -17.24 10.85 8.52
C LEU A 264 -16.57 10.83 9.91
N LEU A 265 -17.25 11.32 10.96
CA LEU A 265 -16.78 11.32 12.36
C LEU A 265 -16.35 9.94 12.90
N LEU A 266 -16.84 8.86 12.29
CA LEU A 266 -16.61 7.47 12.65
C LEU A 266 -15.82 6.72 11.55
N SER A 267 -15.14 7.41 10.63
CA SER A 267 -14.37 6.80 9.53
C SER A 267 -13.34 5.77 10.02
N THR A 268 -12.70 6.01 11.17
CA THR A 268 -11.77 5.08 11.83
C THR A 268 -12.42 3.80 12.37
N GLN A 269 -13.75 3.69 12.30
CA GLN A 269 -14.53 2.49 12.66
C GLN A 269 -14.94 1.67 11.42
N ILE A 270 -14.41 2.01 10.23
CA ILE A 270 -14.53 1.16 9.05
C ILE A 270 -14.02 -0.24 9.37
N TYR A 271 -14.77 -1.26 8.96
CA TYR A 271 -14.39 -2.63 9.25
C TYR A 271 -13.21 -3.04 8.36
N VAL A 272 -12.21 -3.61 9.01
CA VAL A 272 -11.24 -4.56 8.46
C VAL A 272 -11.15 -5.74 9.43
N PRO A 273 -10.71 -6.93 8.99
CA PRO A 273 -10.42 -8.03 9.91
C PRO A 273 -9.54 -7.52 11.05
N ARG A 274 -9.87 -7.91 12.29
CA ARG A 274 -9.35 -7.21 13.48
C ARG A 274 -7.82 -7.08 13.53
N ASP A 275 -7.12 -8.08 13.03
CA ASP A 275 -5.66 -8.16 13.06
C ASP A 275 -5.00 -7.35 11.93
N GLU A 276 -5.76 -6.92 10.92
CA GLU A 276 -5.30 -6.00 9.85
C GLU A 276 -5.36 -4.54 10.24
N ARG A 277 -6.04 -4.22 11.34
CA ARG A 277 -6.19 -2.84 11.80
C ARG A 277 -4.84 -2.36 12.33
N PHE A 278 -4.42 -1.17 11.89
CA PHE A 278 -3.16 -0.54 12.31
C PHE A 278 -2.89 -0.74 13.80
N GLY A 279 -1.62 -1.05 14.08
CA GLY A 279 -1.08 -1.02 15.43
C GLY A 279 -1.31 0.34 16.10
N HIS A 280 -1.26 0.37 17.42
CA HIS A 280 -1.54 1.59 18.16
C HIS A 280 -0.50 2.67 17.97
N LEU A 281 0.77 2.29 17.77
CA LEU A 281 1.83 3.20 17.37
C LEU A 281 1.49 3.79 16.02
N LYS A 282 1.29 3.03 14.95
CA LYS A 282 0.84 3.59 13.66
C LYS A 282 -0.46 4.42 13.70
N MET A 283 -1.42 4.03 14.55
CA MET A 283 -2.63 4.84 14.81
C MET A 283 -2.32 6.14 15.57
N SER A 284 -1.39 6.13 16.53
CA SER A 284 -0.97 7.30 17.32
C SER A 284 0.03 8.20 16.59
N ASP A 285 0.91 7.60 15.80
CA ASP A 285 1.79 8.13 14.74
C ASP A 285 0.99 8.63 13.54
N PHE A 286 -0.33 8.67 13.70
CA PHE A 286 -1.14 9.80 13.30
C PHE A 286 -1.89 9.68 11.98
N TYR A 287 -1.59 8.71 11.08
CA TYR A 287 -2.20 8.65 9.74
C TYR A 287 -3.74 8.64 9.73
N ALA A 288 -4.36 7.75 10.52
CA ALA A 288 -5.83 7.65 10.55
C ALA A 288 -6.50 8.89 11.16
N TYR A 289 -5.86 9.53 12.14
CA TYR A 289 -6.37 10.76 12.75
C TYR A 289 -6.06 12.00 11.92
N ALA A 290 -4.95 12.03 11.18
CA ALA A 290 -4.53 13.11 10.31
C ALA A 290 -5.40 13.16 9.05
N LEU A 291 -5.62 12.03 8.37
CA LEU A 291 -6.57 11.94 7.26
C LEU A 291 -7.98 12.36 7.69
N LYS A 292 -8.37 11.95 8.91
CA LYS A 292 -9.62 12.38 9.53
C LYS A 292 -9.65 13.90 9.80
N ALA A 293 -8.59 14.46 10.36
CA ALA A 293 -8.46 15.88 10.66
C ALA A 293 -8.53 16.74 9.39
N LEU A 294 -7.81 16.31 8.36
CA LEU A 294 -7.79 16.96 7.05
C LEU A 294 -9.20 17.02 6.45
N GLY A 295 -9.88 15.87 6.37
CA GLY A 295 -11.24 15.81 5.81
C GLY A 295 -12.31 16.50 6.66
N GLN A 296 -12.23 16.45 7.98
CA GLN A 296 -13.30 16.94 8.88
C GLN A 296 -13.14 18.38 9.31
N ALA A 297 -11.91 18.83 9.51
CA ALA A 297 -11.63 20.09 10.17
C ALA A 297 -10.97 21.09 9.22
N MET A 298 -9.94 20.66 8.46
CA MET A 298 -9.24 21.55 7.54
C MET A 298 -10.06 21.87 6.28
N VAL A 299 -10.68 20.88 5.63
CA VAL A 299 -11.48 21.11 4.40
C VAL A 299 -12.58 22.15 4.62
N PRO A 300 -13.47 22.05 5.64
CA PRO A 300 -14.49 23.07 5.85
C PRO A 300 -13.89 24.43 6.22
N THR A 301 -12.86 24.44 7.07
CA THR A 301 -12.24 25.69 7.54
C THR A 301 -11.58 26.44 6.39
N LEU A 302 -10.81 25.77 5.54
CA LEU A 302 -10.14 26.39 4.40
C LEU A 302 -11.16 26.88 3.36
N LYS A 303 -12.27 26.14 3.13
CA LYS A 303 -13.37 26.58 2.26
C LYS A 303 -14.06 27.86 2.74
N THR A 304 -14.05 28.15 4.05
CA THR A 304 -14.59 29.42 4.57
C THR A 304 -13.64 30.60 4.36
N LYS A 305 -12.33 30.34 4.26
CA LYS A 305 -11.29 31.37 4.14
C LYS A 305 -10.92 31.69 2.70
N PHE A 306 -10.86 30.67 1.83
CA PHE A 306 -10.36 30.79 0.47
C PHE A 306 -11.45 30.43 -0.53
N ASN A 307 -11.61 31.26 -1.56
CA ASN A 307 -12.45 30.92 -2.70
C ASN A 307 -11.82 29.76 -3.48
N LYS A 308 -12.65 28.88 -4.06
CA LYS A 308 -12.21 27.71 -4.85
C LYS A 308 -11.34 28.11 -6.04
N THR A 309 -11.53 29.31 -6.58
CA THR A 309 -10.82 29.82 -7.76
C THR A 309 -9.64 30.73 -7.42
N ALA A 310 -9.38 31.01 -6.14
CA ALA A 310 -8.27 31.87 -5.74
C ALA A 310 -6.91 31.24 -6.11
N SER A 311 -6.05 32.00 -6.78
CA SER A 311 -4.66 31.64 -7.07
C SER A 311 -3.71 32.26 -6.05
N PHE A 312 -2.45 31.85 -6.08
CA PHE A 312 -1.35 32.66 -5.55
C PHE A 312 -1.06 33.82 -6.52
N GLU A 313 -0.51 34.93 -6.03
CA GLU A 313 -0.18 36.09 -6.89
C GLU A 313 1.25 35.99 -7.45
N SER A 314 2.16 35.27 -6.78
CA SER A 314 3.55 35.06 -7.22
C SER A 314 4.13 33.73 -6.75
N PHE A 315 5.24 33.28 -7.33
CA PHE A 315 5.94 32.09 -6.81
C PHE A 315 6.45 32.30 -5.39
N LYS A 316 6.85 33.53 -5.05
CA LYS A 316 7.21 33.91 -3.68
C LYS A 316 6.08 33.63 -2.68
N ASP A 317 4.82 33.94 -3.03
CA ASP A 317 3.68 33.64 -2.14
C ASP A 317 3.47 32.14 -1.92
N THR A 318 3.81 31.34 -2.93
CA THR A 318 3.77 29.87 -2.81
C THR A 318 4.90 29.39 -1.90
N PHE A 319 6.08 30.01 -1.98
CA PHE A 319 7.22 29.69 -1.13
C PHE A 319 7.03 30.09 0.34
N GLU A 320 6.31 31.18 0.60
CA GLU A 320 5.96 31.63 1.96
C GLU A 320 5.12 30.60 2.75
N LEU A 321 4.49 29.63 2.08
CA LEU A 321 3.82 28.50 2.73
C LEU A 321 4.75 27.71 3.66
N TYR A 322 6.04 27.60 3.30
CA TYR A 322 7.03 26.83 4.04
C TYR A 322 7.84 27.68 5.03
N LYS A 323 8.09 28.96 4.69
CA LYS A 323 8.81 29.91 5.56
C LYS A 323 7.91 30.47 6.67
N GLY A 324 6.84 31.17 6.29
CA GLY A 324 5.98 31.94 7.20
C GLY A 324 4.71 31.20 7.67
N GLY A 325 4.31 30.12 6.99
CA GLY A 325 3.13 29.33 7.32
C GLY A 325 1.80 30.04 7.02
N ILE A 326 0.68 29.31 7.19
CA ILE A 326 -0.68 29.80 6.88
C ILE A 326 -1.47 30.01 8.17
N LYS A 327 -1.92 31.24 8.42
CA LYS A 327 -2.85 31.51 9.54
C LYS A 327 -4.18 30.79 9.30
N LEU A 328 -4.58 29.87 10.15
CA LEU A 328 -5.90 29.22 10.06
C LEU A 328 -6.96 30.04 10.82
N PRO A 329 -8.21 30.12 10.31
CA PRO A 329 -9.33 30.65 11.08
C PRO A 329 -9.57 29.84 12.36
N LYS A 330 -9.88 30.52 13.46
CA LYS A 330 -10.29 29.86 14.72
C LYS A 330 -11.49 28.97 14.46
N SER A 331 -11.36 27.67 14.73
CA SER A 331 -12.43 26.68 14.51
C SER A 331 -12.62 25.81 15.74
N LYS A 332 -13.86 25.80 16.27
CA LYS A 332 -14.24 24.93 17.40
C LYS A 332 -14.04 23.44 17.10
N GLN A 333 -14.07 23.04 15.82
CA GLN A 333 -13.80 21.66 15.43
C GLN A 333 -12.30 21.35 15.46
N LEU A 334 -11.44 22.26 14.97
CA LEU A 334 -9.98 22.16 15.10
C LEU A 334 -9.59 22.14 16.58
N GLU A 335 -10.13 23.02 17.41
CA GLU A 335 -9.87 23.03 18.86
C GLU A 335 -10.31 21.74 19.57
N LYS A 336 -11.47 21.18 19.21
CA LYS A 336 -11.92 19.88 19.76
C LYS A 336 -11.04 18.72 19.31
N LEU A 337 -10.52 18.76 18.08
CA LEU A 337 -9.55 17.79 17.60
C LEU A 337 -8.22 17.94 18.37
N ARG A 338 -7.69 19.16 18.49
CA ARG A 338 -6.49 19.48 19.28
C ARG A 338 -6.57 18.90 20.69
N LYS A 339 -7.69 19.10 21.40
CA LYS A 339 -7.90 18.58 22.77
C LYS A 339 -8.02 17.05 22.86
N LYS A 340 -8.31 16.36 21.75
CA LYS A 340 -8.48 14.90 21.70
C LYS A 340 -7.22 14.18 21.19
N ILE A 341 -6.21 14.91 20.75
CA ILE A 341 -5.04 14.37 20.05
C ILE A 341 -3.81 14.72 20.89
N HIS A 342 -3.18 13.69 21.45
CA HIS A 342 -1.96 13.80 22.24
C HIS A 342 -0.68 13.66 21.37
N SER A 343 -0.79 13.59 20.04
CA SER A 343 0.36 13.33 19.15
C SER A 343 1.20 14.57 18.86
N GLU A 344 2.52 14.42 18.91
CA GLU A 344 3.50 15.46 18.58
C GLU A 344 3.40 15.91 17.12
N LEU A 345 3.09 15.02 16.17
CA LEU A 345 3.02 15.36 14.74
C LEU A 345 1.85 16.30 14.38
N LEU A 346 0.71 16.23 15.07
CA LEU A 346 -0.37 17.21 14.86
C LEU A 346 -0.03 18.57 15.49
N LYS A 347 0.91 18.61 16.47
CA LYS A 347 1.53 19.85 16.97
C LYS A 347 2.63 20.36 16.03
N GLU A 348 3.35 19.47 15.34
CA GLU A 348 4.34 19.84 14.32
C GLU A 348 3.68 20.39 13.05
N LEU A 349 2.61 19.76 12.57
CA LEU A 349 1.82 20.30 11.45
C LEU A 349 1.10 21.60 11.84
N LEU A 350 0.55 21.66 13.06
CA LEU A 350 -0.14 22.84 13.61
C LEU A 350 0.73 23.52 14.67
N GLN A 351 1.91 24.02 14.31
CA GLN A 351 2.80 24.72 15.26
C GLN A 351 2.04 25.83 15.99
N THR A 352 2.00 25.70 17.32
CA THR A 352 1.18 26.50 18.22
C THR A 352 1.92 27.74 18.70
N ASP A 353 2.03 28.74 17.83
CA ASP A 353 2.06 30.12 18.31
C ASP A 353 0.61 30.58 18.56
N GLU A 354 0.40 31.61 19.37
CA GLU A 354 -0.91 32.22 19.66
C GLU A 354 -1.73 32.62 18.40
N ALA A 355 -1.14 32.50 17.21
CA ALA A 355 -1.68 32.86 15.90
C ALA A 355 -2.24 31.69 15.03
N GLU A 356 -2.21 30.42 15.49
CA GLU A 356 -2.70 29.23 14.76
C GLU A 356 -2.14 29.06 13.32
N LEU A 357 -0.84 28.82 13.18
CA LEU A 357 -0.17 28.67 11.87
C LEU A 357 -0.08 27.18 11.45
N LEU A 358 -0.43 26.89 10.20
CA LEU A 358 -0.07 25.63 9.51
C LEU A 358 1.31 25.85 8.87
N ARG A 359 2.33 25.11 9.30
CA ARG A 359 3.69 25.21 8.75
C ARG A 359 4.11 23.87 8.15
N LEU A 360 4.46 23.90 6.88
CA LEU A 360 4.84 22.71 6.12
C LEU A 360 6.36 22.71 5.89
N PRO A 361 7.04 21.55 5.94
CA PRO A 361 8.49 21.48 5.71
C PRO A 361 8.85 21.89 4.27
N LEU A 362 10.03 22.47 4.05
CA LEU A 362 10.45 22.85 2.69
C LEU A 362 10.68 21.58 1.84
N PRO A 363 9.94 21.38 0.72
CA PRO A 363 10.13 20.22 -0.16
C PRO A 363 11.56 20.14 -0.72
N GLU A 364 12.10 18.94 -0.85
CA GLU A 364 13.49 18.71 -1.26
C GLU A 364 13.81 19.25 -2.66
N VAL A 365 12.84 19.19 -3.59
CA VAL A 365 12.98 19.76 -4.94
C VAL A 365 13.32 21.26 -4.95
N LEU A 366 13.10 21.97 -3.84
CA LEU A 366 13.38 23.40 -3.68
C LEU A 366 14.60 23.70 -2.80
N GLN A 367 15.19 22.70 -2.14
CA GLN A 367 16.18 22.96 -1.08
C GLN A 367 17.51 23.48 -1.62
N ALA A 368 17.96 22.98 -2.77
CA ALA A 368 19.23 23.41 -3.36
C ALA A 368 19.07 24.65 -4.25
N ASP A 369 17.99 24.71 -5.03
CA ASP A 369 17.67 25.78 -5.96
C ASP A 369 16.15 25.92 -6.11
N GLU A 370 15.61 27.10 -5.76
CA GLU A 370 14.17 27.38 -5.78
C GLU A 370 13.56 27.41 -7.21
N PHE A 371 14.39 27.42 -8.26
CA PHE A 371 13.99 27.54 -9.66
C PHE A 371 14.37 26.34 -10.53
N ALA A 372 15.21 25.42 -10.05
CA ALA A 372 15.70 24.28 -10.85
C ALA A 372 14.58 23.36 -11.39
N TRP A 373 13.44 23.27 -10.69
CA TRP A 373 12.24 22.56 -11.14
C TRP A 373 11.69 23.07 -12.50
N ARG A 374 12.00 24.32 -12.88
CA ARG A 374 11.55 24.94 -14.13
C ARG A 374 12.38 24.51 -15.34
N THR A 375 13.52 23.89 -15.12
CA THR A 375 14.44 23.51 -16.20
C THR A 375 13.84 22.40 -17.06
N ASP A 376 14.32 22.27 -18.29
CA ASP A 376 13.89 21.18 -19.18
C ASP A 376 14.53 19.86 -18.76
N GLU A 377 15.74 19.95 -18.21
CA GLU A 377 16.51 18.88 -17.62
C GLU A 377 15.76 18.24 -16.45
N GLU A 378 15.27 19.02 -15.47
CA GLU A 378 14.52 18.44 -14.35
C GLU A 378 13.18 17.85 -14.79
N PHE A 379 12.46 18.55 -15.67
CA PHE A 379 11.18 18.08 -16.20
C PHE A 379 11.31 16.70 -16.87
N ALA A 380 12.37 16.49 -17.66
CA ALA A 380 12.65 15.20 -18.29
C ALA A 380 13.23 14.17 -17.29
N ARG A 381 14.12 14.59 -16.39
CA ARG A 381 14.75 13.72 -15.39
C ARG A 381 13.73 13.10 -14.44
N GLU A 382 12.70 13.84 -14.05
CA GLU A 382 11.64 13.31 -13.19
C GLU A 382 10.88 12.12 -13.81
N MET A 383 10.90 11.97 -15.14
CA MET A 383 10.34 10.79 -15.81
C MET A 383 11.17 9.52 -15.60
N LEU A 384 12.42 9.65 -15.15
CA LEU A 384 13.36 8.56 -14.84
C LEU A 384 13.61 8.38 -13.34
N ALA A 385 13.53 9.46 -12.58
CA ALA A 385 13.98 9.51 -11.19
C ALA A 385 13.16 10.47 -10.31
N GLY A 386 11.97 10.84 -10.74
CA GLY A 386 11.01 11.66 -9.98
C GLY A 386 9.94 10.81 -9.31
N LEU A 387 8.76 11.41 -9.12
CA LEU A 387 7.62 10.78 -8.45
C LEU A 387 6.94 9.67 -9.27
N ASN A 388 6.96 9.76 -10.60
CA ASN A 388 6.27 8.80 -11.47
C ASN A 388 7.21 8.21 -12.54
N PRO A 389 8.29 7.53 -12.14
CA PRO A 389 9.36 7.13 -13.05
C PRO A 389 9.01 5.85 -13.82
N VAL A 390 7.72 5.53 -14.02
CA VAL A 390 7.25 4.22 -14.50
C VAL A 390 6.42 4.29 -15.78
N VAL A 391 6.28 5.47 -16.38
CA VAL A 391 5.36 5.69 -17.52
C VAL A 391 6.09 5.87 -18.85
N ILE A 392 7.28 6.49 -18.85
CA ILE A 392 8.03 6.79 -20.07
C ILE A 392 8.27 5.53 -20.91
N ARG A 393 8.14 5.67 -22.23
CA ARG A 393 8.33 4.60 -23.21
C ARG A 393 9.34 5.01 -24.26
N ARG A 394 9.99 4.04 -24.88
CA ARG A 394 10.68 4.29 -26.16
C ARG A 394 9.65 4.59 -27.24
N LEU A 395 9.92 5.57 -28.09
CA LEU A 395 9.08 5.86 -29.23
C LEU A 395 9.31 4.82 -30.33
N GLU A 396 8.25 4.14 -30.75
CA GLU A 396 8.34 3.03 -31.71
C GLU A 396 8.16 3.46 -33.16
N GLU A 397 7.41 4.55 -33.40
CA GLU A 397 7.17 5.10 -34.72
C GLU A 397 7.01 6.63 -34.66
N PHE A 398 7.26 7.31 -35.78
CA PHE A 398 7.13 8.76 -35.89
C PHE A 398 6.34 9.14 -37.16
N PRO A 399 5.35 10.06 -37.08
CA PRO A 399 4.85 10.69 -35.83
C PRO A 399 4.16 9.64 -34.92
N PRO A 400 4.05 9.91 -33.60
CA PRO A 400 3.33 9.00 -32.70
C PRO A 400 1.89 8.76 -33.17
N THR A 401 1.44 7.50 -33.19
CA THR A 401 0.06 7.15 -33.54
C THR A 401 -0.77 6.86 -32.28
N SER A 402 -2.10 6.92 -32.43
CA SER A 402 -3.04 6.55 -31.36
C SER A 402 -3.52 5.11 -31.53
N LYS A 403 -3.75 4.44 -30.40
CA LYS A 403 -4.37 3.11 -30.29
C LYS A 403 -5.89 3.19 -30.07
N LEU A 404 -6.46 4.39 -30.03
CA LEU A 404 -7.91 4.58 -29.99
C LEU A 404 -8.55 4.11 -31.29
N ASP A 405 -9.74 3.50 -31.22
CA ASP A 405 -10.46 3.02 -32.42
C ASP A 405 -10.82 4.20 -33.34
N PRO A 406 -10.26 4.31 -34.55
CA PRO A 406 -10.50 5.43 -35.43
C PRO A 406 -11.96 5.52 -35.91
N ASN A 407 -12.74 4.44 -35.84
CA ASN A 407 -14.17 4.48 -36.15
C ASN A 407 -15.00 5.16 -35.06
N VAL A 408 -14.48 5.17 -33.82
CA VAL A 408 -15.14 5.78 -32.66
C VAL A 408 -14.60 7.18 -32.39
N TYR A 409 -13.30 7.38 -32.56
CA TYR A 409 -12.58 8.60 -32.17
C TYR A 409 -12.00 9.37 -33.36
N GLY A 410 -12.22 8.97 -34.61
CA GLY A 410 -11.63 9.64 -35.78
C GLY A 410 -10.10 9.58 -35.79
N ASN A 411 -9.45 10.52 -36.49
CA ASN A 411 -7.98 10.58 -36.53
C ASN A 411 -7.43 11.17 -35.22
N GLN A 412 -6.68 10.35 -34.49
CA GLN A 412 -6.10 10.67 -33.18
C GLN A 412 -4.56 10.67 -33.21
N ASN A 413 -3.97 10.54 -34.41
CA ASN A 413 -2.52 10.53 -34.60
C ASN A 413 -1.91 11.91 -34.33
N SER A 414 -0.67 11.92 -33.88
CA SER A 414 0.04 13.14 -33.53
C SER A 414 0.25 14.06 -34.74
N THR A 415 0.22 15.36 -34.45
CA THR A 415 0.46 16.45 -35.42
C THR A 415 1.90 16.98 -35.36
N ILE A 416 2.75 16.42 -34.50
CA ILE A 416 4.17 16.78 -34.40
C ILE A 416 4.89 16.41 -35.70
N LYS A 417 5.61 17.36 -36.28
CA LYS A 417 6.35 17.18 -37.54
C LYS A 417 7.83 16.92 -37.29
N ALA A 418 8.46 16.15 -38.17
CA ALA A 418 9.87 15.77 -38.02
C ALA A 418 10.78 17.00 -37.98
N GLU A 419 10.54 17.98 -38.85
CA GLU A 419 11.37 19.18 -38.97
C GLU A 419 11.38 20.02 -37.68
N GLN A 420 10.31 19.92 -36.87
CA GLN A 420 10.21 20.65 -35.60
C GLN A 420 11.16 20.09 -34.55
N ILE A 421 11.33 18.76 -34.49
CA ILE A 421 12.17 18.10 -33.49
C ILE A 421 13.63 17.96 -33.94
N GLU A 422 13.87 17.78 -35.24
CA GLU A 422 15.22 17.59 -35.81
C GLU A 422 16.14 18.79 -35.56
N LYS A 423 15.60 20.01 -35.71
CA LYS A 423 16.35 21.24 -35.45
C LYS A 423 16.81 21.32 -33.99
N TYR A 424 15.94 20.92 -33.05
CA TYR A 424 16.26 21.00 -31.63
C TYR A 424 17.20 19.86 -31.19
N MET A 425 17.06 18.66 -31.77
CA MET A 425 18.04 17.57 -31.60
C MET A 425 19.43 17.98 -32.05
N GLU A 426 19.57 18.64 -33.20
CA GLU A 426 20.84 19.16 -33.70
C GLU A 426 21.44 20.20 -32.74
N LEU A 427 20.60 21.10 -32.20
CA LEU A 427 21.03 22.10 -31.22
C LEU A 427 21.56 21.47 -29.92
N ILE A 428 20.88 20.44 -29.39
CA ILE A 428 21.28 19.79 -28.11
C ILE A 428 22.49 18.88 -28.31
N SER A 429 22.47 18.04 -29.34
CA SER A 429 23.50 17.00 -29.54
C SER A 429 24.74 17.50 -30.29
N GLY A 430 24.63 18.63 -31.00
CA GLY A 430 25.64 19.08 -31.95
C GLY A 430 25.74 18.21 -33.22
N VAL A 431 24.86 17.22 -33.38
CA VAL A 431 24.86 16.28 -34.51
C VAL A 431 23.52 16.36 -35.22
N ARG A 432 23.56 16.54 -36.54
CA ARG A 432 22.36 16.47 -37.36
C ARG A 432 21.87 15.02 -37.45
N LEU A 433 20.70 14.77 -36.87
CA LEU A 433 20.00 13.48 -36.90
C LEU A 433 18.57 13.70 -37.40
N SER A 434 18.13 12.90 -38.35
CA SER A 434 16.71 12.84 -38.69
C SER A 434 15.91 12.14 -37.59
N ALA A 435 14.59 12.39 -37.54
CA ALA A 435 13.69 11.74 -36.60
C ALA A 435 13.73 10.20 -36.74
N ILE A 436 13.84 9.70 -37.98
CA ILE A 436 13.93 8.26 -38.26
C ILE A 436 15.26 7.68 -37.77
N GLU A 437 16.40 8.33 -38.04
CA GLU A 437 17.70 7.86 -37.53
C GLU A 437 17.75 7.87 -36.00
N ALA A 438 17.18 8.89 -35.35
CA ALA A 438 17.11 8.95 -33.89
C ALA A 438 16.24 7.81 -33.33
N LEU A 439 15.14 7.46 -34.00
CA LEU A 439 14.28 6.32 -33.65
C LEU A 439 15.00 4.98 -33.80
N GLU A 440 15.65 4.74 -34.95
CA GLU A 440 16.42 3.52 -35.24
C GLU A 440 17.57 3.31 -34.24
N ARG A 441 18.17 4.41 -33.76
CA ARG A 441 19.21 4.41 -32.73
C ARG A 441 18.67 4.34 -31.31
N ASN A 442 17.36 4.16 -31.11
CA ASN A 442 16.68 4.13 -29.82
C ASN A 442 16.90 5.40 -28.97
N ARG A 443 16.96 6.56 -29.62
CA ARG A 443 17.18 7.85 -28.96
C ARG A 443 15.92 8.68 -28.77
N LEU A 444 14.78 8.25 -29.31
CA LEU A 444 13.49 8.92 -29.10
C LEU A 444 12.65 8.17 -28.07
N PHE A 445 12.13 8.93 -27.11
CA PHE A 445 11.25 8.47 -26.05
C PHE A 445 9.99 9.33 -26.01
N ILE A 446 8.95 8.83 -25.35
CA ILE A 446 7.67 9.51 -25.25
C ILE A 446 7.06 9.33 -23.86
N LEU A 447 6.54 10.42 -23.31
CA LEU A 447 5.53 10.40 -22.25
C LEU A 447 4.17 10.63 -22.90
N ASP A 448 3.38 9.57 -23.06
CA ASP A 448 2.11 9.60 -23.79
C ASP A 448 0.93 9.38 -22.84
N HIS A 449 0.20 10.45 -22.58
CA HIS A 449 -1.05 10.45 -21.82
C HIS A 449 -2.28 10.63 -22.71
N HIS A 450 -2.10 10.70 -24.03
CA HIS A 450 -3.14 11.06 -24.98
C HIS A 450 -4.31 10.08 -24.95
N ASP A 451 -4.05 8.82 -25.22
CA ASP A 451 -5.09 7.78 -25.34
C ASP A 451 -5.78 7.51 -24.00
N THR A 452 -5.07 7.73 -22.91
CA THR A 452 -5.62 7.59 -21.55
C THR A 452 -6.70 8.63 -21.28
N PHE A 453 -6.46 9.90 -21.63
CA PHE A 453 -7.35 10.99 -21.24
C PHE A 453 -8.31 11.46 -22.32
N MET A 454 -7.97 11.34 -23.61
CA MET A 454 -8.80 11.81 -24.73
C MET A 454 -10.27 11.34 -24.63
N PRO A 455 -10.58 10.05 -24.35
CA PRO A 455 -11.97 9.60 -24.22
C PRO A 455 -12.76 10.25 -23.09
N TRP A 456 -12.07 10.80 -22.09
CA TRP A 456 -12.66 11.40 -20.89
C TRP A 456 -12.77 12.92 -20.96
N LEU A 457 -12.03 13.59 -21.84
CA LEU A 457 -11.97 15.04 -21.91
C LEU A 457 -13.34 15.72 -22.05
N PRO A 458 -14.30 15.25 -22.87
CA PRO A 458 -15.62 15.89 -22.93
C PRO A 458 -16.33 15.89 -21.56
N LYS A 459 -16.22 14.78 -20.82
CA LYS A 459 -16.81 14.66 -19.48
C LYS A 459 -16.06 15.53 -18.48
N LEU A 460 -14.72 15.49 -18.49
CA LEU A 460 -13.89 16.24 -17.56
C LEU A 460 -14.05 17.75 -17.74
N ASN A 461 -13.88 18.27 -18.96
CA ASN A 461 -13.94 19.70 -19.23
C ASN A 461 -15.36 20.28 -19.06
N SER A 462 -16.40 19.44 -19.00
CA SER A 462 -17.76 19.85 -18.64
C SER A 462 -18.02 19.97 -17.13
N LEU A 463 -17.11 19.49 -16.27
CA LEU A 463 -17.32 19.50 -14.81
C LEU A 463 -17.35 20.91 -14.22
N ASP A 464 -16.50 21.79 -14.75
CA ASP A 464 -16.34 23.18 -14.31
C ASP A 464 -15.81 24.01 -15.51
N PRO A 465 -16.64 24.22 -16.55
CA PRO A 465 -16.17 24.75 -17.84
C PRO A 465 -15.60 26.17 -17.75
N GLU A 466 -15.91 26.90 -16.68
CA GLU A 466 -15.38 28.24 -16.41
C GLU A 466 -14.01 28.23 -15.72
N ASN A 467 -13.64 27.14 -15.04
CA ASN A 467 -12.47 27.10 -14.16
C ASN A 467 -11.64 25.81 -14.27
N MET A 468 -11.89 24.97 -15.28
CA MET A 468 -11.15 23.74 -15.52
C MET A 468 -11.04 23.45 -17.01
N PHE A 469 -9.82 23.22 -17.47
CA PHE A 469 -9.57 22.73 -18.81
C PHE A 469 -8.37 21.78 -18.83
N ILE A 470 -8.62 20.54 -19.25
CA ILE A 470 -7.64 19.47 -19.32
C ILE A 470 -7.39 19.15 -20.79
N TYR A 471 -6.11 19.07 -21.16
CA TYR A 471 -5.64 18.53 -22.43
C TYR A 471 -5.25 17.06 -22.26
N ALA A 472 -5.22 16.32 -23.36
CA ALA A 472 -4.54 15.04 -23.44
C ALA A 472 -3.15 15.31 -24.05
N THR A 473 -2.09 14.97 -23.32
CA THR A 473 -0.74 15.44 -23.66
C THR A 473 0.16 14.33 -24.22
N ARG A 474 1.01 14.68 -25.19
CA ARG A 474 2.20 13.88 -25.59
C ARG A 474 3.46 14.71 -25.47
N THR A 475 4.53 14.13 -24.94
CA THR A 475 5.85 14.75 -24.87
C THR A 475 6.87 13.87 -25.55
N ILE A 476 7.56 14.36 -26.58
CA ILE A 476 8.67 13.65 -27.22
C ILE A 476 9.98 14.08 -26.54
N LEU A 477 10.82 13.10 -26.22
CA LEU A 477 12.11 13.29 -25.58
C LEU A 477 13.24 12.69 -26.41
N PHE A 478 14.41 13.31 -26.34
CA PHE A 478 15.65 12.83 -26.95
C PHE A 478 16.65 12.37 -25.88
N LEU A 479 17.25 11.20 -26.10
CA LEU A 479 18.34 10.67 -25.28
C LEU A 479 19.69 11.11 -25.83
N ASN A 480 20.36 11.92 -25.02
CA ASN A 480 21.71 12.41 -25.30
C ASN A 480 22.78 11.38 -24.93
N ASP A 481 24.02 11.58 -25.43
CA ASP A 481 25.14 10.66 -25.19
C ASP A 481 25.56 10.53 -23.72
N ASP A 482 25.22 11.53 -22.89
CA ASP A 482 25.47 11.52 -21.45
C ASP A 482 24.31 10.89 -20.65
N SER A 483 23.44 10.12 -21.31
CA SER A 483 22.24 9.48 -20.78
C SER A 483 21.14 10.43 -20.26
N THR A 484 21.28 11.75 -20.43
CA THR A 484 20.21 12.69 -20.06
C THR A 484 19.11 12.75 -21.13
N LEU A 485 17.88 12.98 -20.67
CA LEU A 485 16.74 13.20 -21.55
C LEU A 485 16.46 14.69 -21.71
N TRP A 486 16.10 15.09 -22.93
CA TRP A 486 15.72 16.46 -23.27
C TRP A 486 14.35 16.48 -23.94
N PRO A 487 13.41 17.32 -23.49
CA PRO A 487 12.11 17.45 -24.14
C PRO A 487 12.28 18.19 -25.48
N LEU A 488 11.70 17.64 -26.54
CA LEU A 488 11.78 18.17 -27.91
C LEU A 488 10.50 18.90 -28.33
N ALA A 489 9.34 18.39 -27.91
CA ALA A 489 8.04 18.93 -28.25
C ALA A 489 6.99 18.44 -27.25
N ILE A 490 5.98 19.29 -27.01
CA ILE A 490 4.75 18.94 -26.28
C ILE A 490 3.56 19.18 -27.20
N GLU A 491 2.75 18.15 -27.39
CA GLU A 491 1.46 18.27 -28.06
C GLU A 491 0.34 18.31 -27.02
N LEU A 492 -0.46 19.39 -27.06
CA LEU A 492 -1.68 19.52 -26.27
C LEU A 492 -2.88 19.25 -27.17
N SER A 493 -3.58 18.14 -26.92
CA SER A 493 -4.73 17.71 -27.71
C SER A 493 -6.04 17.86 -26.96
N TRP A 494 -7.13 18.19 -27.65
CA TRP A 494 -8.48 18.23 -27.12
C TRP A 494 -9.49 17.71 -28.17
N PRO A 495 -10.71 17.34 -27.76
CA PRO A 495 -11.71 16.82 -28.69
C PRO A 495 -12.10 17.85 -29.75
N HIS A 496 -12.34 17.41 -30.98
CA HIS A 496 -12.97 18.25 -31.99
C HIS A 496 -14.32 18.80 -31.49
N HIS A 497 -14.67 20.03 -31.89
CA HIS A 497 -15.86 20.73 -31.41
C HIS A 497 -17.18 20.00 -31.73
N ASP A 498 -17.21 19.28 -32.86
CA ASP A 498 -18.35 18.44 -33.27
C ASP A 498 -18.39 17.04 -32.61
N GLY A 499 -17.42 16.73 -31.74
CA GLY A 499 -17.35 15.48 -30.98
C GLY A 499 -16.13 14.62 -31.29
N LEU A 500 -15.91 13.63 -30.42
CA LEU A 500 -14.72 12.76 -30.45
C LEU A 500 -14.56 12.01 -31.78
N GLN A 501 -15.65 11.64 -32.44
CA GLN A 501 -15.63 10.91 -33.72
C GLN A 501 -14.96 11.66 -34.87
N HIS A 502 -14.74 12.98 -34.73
CA HIS A 502 -14.08 13.81 -35.73
C HIS A 502 -12.57 13.96 -35.52
N GLY A 503 -11.98 13.27 -34.53
CA GLY A 503 -10.54 13.32 -34.26
C GLY A 503 -10.14 14.32 -33.17
N ALA A 504 -8.83 14.44 -32.98
CA ALA A 504 -8.24 15.43 -32.08
C ALA A 504 -8.05 16.78 -32.78
N MET A 505 -8.26 17.86 -32.04
CA MET A 505 -7.63 19.14 -32.31
C MET A 505 -6.36 19.23 -31.46
N SER A 506 -5.26 19.67 -32.06
CA SER A 506 -3.96 19.67 -31.38
C SER A 506 -3.17 20.92 -31.68
N GLN A 507 -2.36 21.34 -30.72
CA GLN A 507 -1.32 22.35 -30.90
C GLN A 507 0.00 21.84 -30.35
N VAL A 508 1.07 22.05 -31.12
CA VAL A 508 2.44 21.64 -30.78
C VAL A 508 3.21 22.84 -30.26
N TYR A 509 3.83 22.68 -29.10
CA TYR A 509 4.69 23.65 -28.45
C TYR A 509 6.12 23.13 -28.43
N LEU A 510 7.06 24.02 -28.72
CA LEU A 510 8.48 23.70 -28.80
C LEU A 510 9.24 24.43 -27.68
N PRO A 511 10.40 23.90 -27.25
CA PRO A 511 11.22 24.52 -26.23
C PRO A 511 11.60 25.97 -26.56
N ALA A 512 11.48 26.84 -25.56
CA ALA A 512 11.92 28.23 -25.59
C ALA A 512 12.29 28.68 -24.18
N SER A 513 13.29 29.55 -24.07
CA SER A 513 13.82 30.05 -22.78
C SER A 513 13.53 31.52 -22.50
N GLU A 514 13.14 32.29 -23.52
CA GLU A 514 12.99 33.75 -23.44
C GLU A 514 11.59 34.20 -23.90
N GLY A 515 11.22 35.41 -23.47
CA GLY A 515 9.99 36.07 -23.91
C GLY A 515 8.71 35.34 -23.52
N VAL A 516 7.64 35.64 -24.26
CA VAL A 516 6.32 35.03 -24.06
C VAL A 516 6.35 33.56 -24.48
N GLU A 517 7.16 33.19 -25.48
CA GLU A 517 7.36 31.83 -25.95
C GLU A 517 7.93 30.93 -24.84
N GLY A 518 8.90 31.41 -24.06
CA GLY A 518 9.41 30.70 -22.89
C GLY A 518 8.34 30.49 -21.82
N SER A 519 7.44 31.46 -21.64
CA SER A 519 6.32 31.35 -20.70
C SER A 519 5.26 30.34 -21.19
N ILE A 520 4.98 30.33 -22.49
CA ILE A 520 4.12 29.33 -23.15
C ILE A 520 4.70 27.92 -23.00
N TRP A 521 6.01 27.77 -23.17
CA TRP A 521 6.69 26.48 -22.98
C TRP A 521 6.58 25.98 -21.54
N GLN A 522 6.76 26.86 -20.55
CA GLN A 522 6.56 26.51 -19.14
C GLN A 522 5.12 26.09 -18.84
N LEU A 523 4.11 26.76 -19.44
CA LEU A 523 2.72 26.35 -19.35
C LEU A 523 2.48 24.97 -20.00
N ALA A 524 3.08 24.70 -21.17
CA ALA A 524 2.98 23.40 -21.83
C ALA A 524 3.48 22.26 -20.93
N LYS A 525 4.63 22.45 -20.26
CA LYS A 525 5.16 21.50 -19.27
C LYS A 525 4.21 21.33 -18.08
N ALA A 526 3.60 22.41 -17.59
CA ALA A 526 2.62 22.33 -16.51
C ALA A 526 1.38 21.49 -16.89
N TYR A 527 0.86 21.61 -18.12
CA TYR A 527 -0.25 20.76 -18.58
C TYR A 527 0.13 19.28 -18.65
N VAL A 528 1.35 18.95 -19.09
CA VAL A 528 1.89 17.58 -19.03
C VAL A 528 1.97 17.10 -17.58
N ALA A 529 2.49 17.93 -16.68
CA ALA A 529 2.60 17.59 -15.27
C ALA A 529 1.22 17.39 -14.59
N VAL A 530 0.17 18.10 -15.03
CA VAL A 530 -1.22 17.83 -14.59
C VAL A 530 -1.67 16.44 -15.01
N ASN A 531 -1.49 16.06 -16.29
CA ASN A 531 -1.82 14.72 -16.79
C ASN A 531 -1.04 13.65 -16.01
N ASP A 532 0.27 13.85 -15.83
CA ASP A 532 1.13 12.89 -15.16
C ASP A 532 0.84 12.76 -13.66
N SER A 533 0.54 13.86 -12.96
CA SER A 533 0.06 13.82 -11.57
C SER A 533 -1.27 13.06 -11.44
N GLY A 534 -2.21 13.25 -12.37
CA GLY A 534 -3.47 12.51 -12.38
C GLY A 534 -3.27 11.02 -12.64
N TYR A 535 -2.40 10.67 -13.60
CA TYR A 535 -2.05 9.29 -13.91
C TYR A 535 -1.30 8.63 -12.75
N HIS A 536 -0.31 9.32 -12.16
CA HIS A 536 0.47 8.87 -11.02
C HIS A 536 -0.43 8.47 -9.86
N GLN A 537 -1.25 9.42 -9.37
CA GLN A 537 -2.06 9.22 -8.18
C GLN A 537 -3.10 8.11 -8.37
N LEU A 538 -3.73 8.06 -9.56
CA LEU A 538 -4.83 7.16 -9.82
C LEU A 538 -4.40 5.77 -10.29
N ILE A 539 -3.39 5.70 -11.16
CA ILE A 539 -3.01 4.49 -11.87
C ILE A 539 -1.73 3.90 -11.30
N SER A 540 -0.60 4.63 -11.37
CA SER A 540 0.69 4.13 -10.90
C SER A 540 0.66 3.80 -9.41
N HIS A 541 0.03 4.66 -8.62
CA HIS A 541 -0.08 4.52 -7.17
C HIS A 541 -1.34 3.72 -6.79
N TRP A 542 -2.53 4.31 -6.84
CA TRP A 542 -3.74 3.65 -6.31
C TRP A 542 -4.08 2.32 -6.99
N LEU A 543 -4.22 2.28 -8.31
CA LEU A 543 -4.63 1.04 -9.00
C LEU A 543 -3.53 -0.02 -8.91
N ASN A 544 -2.32 0.30 -9.35
CA ASN A 544 -1.26 -0.68 -9.57
C ASN A 544 -0.52 -1.10 -8.28
N THR A 545 -0.86 -0.55 -7.12
CA THR A 545 -0.35 -1.02 -5.82
C THR A 545 -1.51 -1.32 -4.85
N HIS A 546 -2.17 -0.30 -4.29
CA HIS A 546 -3.23 -0.45 -3.30
C HIS A 546 -4.36 -1.39 -3.73
N ALA A 547 -5.00 -1.10 -4.87
CA ALA A 547 -6.21 -1.81 -5.28
C ALA A 547 -5.91 -3.24 -5.74
N VAL A 548 -4.80 -3.47 -6.45
CA VAL A 548 -4.44 -4.79 -6.95
C VAL A 548 -3.86 -5.71 -5.88
N ILE A 549 -3.25 -5.20 -4.81
CA ILE A 549 -2.71 -6.04 -3.73
C ILE A 549 -3.79 -6.53 -2.76
N GLU A 550 -4.84 -5.74 -2.48
CA GLU A 550 -5.88 -6.11 -1.49
C GLU A 550 -6.52 -7.51 -1.73
N PRO A 551 -6.84 -7.93 -2.98
CA PRO A 551 -7.29 -9.30 -3.26
C PRO A 551 -6.34 -10.41 -2.78
N PHE A 552 -5.03 -10.21 -2.92
CA PHE A 552 -4.03 -11.20 -2.47
C PHE A 552 -3.99 -11.31 -0.96
N VAL A 553 -4.15 -10.18 -0.24
CA VAL A 553 -4.27 -10.18 1.23
C VAL A 553 -5.45 -11.03 1.69
N ILE A 554 -6.61 -10.82 1.05
CA ILE A 554 -7.85 -11.53 1.37
C ILE A 554 -7.69 -13.02 1.09
N ALA A 555 -7.23 -13.42 -0.10
CA ALA A 555 -7.06 -14.82 -0.48
C ALA A 555 -6.07 -15.56 0.42
N THR A 556 -4.93 -14.93 0.74
CA THR A 556 -3.88 -15.53 1.56
C THR A 556 -4.43 -15.89 2.95
N ASN A 557 -5.17 -14.98 3.58
CA ASN A 557 -5.78 -15.24 4.88
C ASN A 557 -6.98 -16.21 4.83
N ARG A 558 -7.63 -16.36 3.68
CA ARG A 558 -8.78 -17.28 3.48
C ARG A 558 -8.38 -18.72 3.18
N GLN A 559 -7.27 -18.91 2.46
CA GLN A 559 -6.91 -20.20 1.86
C GLN A 559 -5.61 -20.78 2.37
N LEU A 560 -4.65 -19.95 2.80
CA LEU A 560 -3.35 -20.42 3.30
C LEU A 560 -3.31 -20.32 4.82
N SER A 561 -3.13 -21.45 5.49
CA SER A 561 -2.90 -21.46 6.95
C SER A 561 -1.71 -20.58 7.32
N MET A 562 -1.71 -20.01 8.53
CA MET A 562 -0.54 -19.29 9.08
C MET A 562 0.74 -20.15 9.19
N THR A 563 0.59 -21.48 9.14
CA THR A 563 1.71 -22.45 9.10
C THR A 563 2.18 -22.76 7.67
N HIS A 564 1.45 -22.32 6.64
CA HIS A 564 1.79 -22.55 5.24
C HIS A 564 3.04 -21.74 4.84
N PRO A 565 4.00 -22.30 4.10
CA PRO A 565 5.22 -21.57 3.71
C PRO A 565 4.90 -20.30 2.91
N ILE A 566 4.02 -20.37 1.91
CA ILE A 566 3.62 -19.18 1.13
C ILE A 566 2.89 -18.13 1.97
N HIS A 567 2.10 -18.51 2.98
CA HIS A 567 1.54 -17.54 3.92
C HIS A 567 2.66 -16.81 4.68
N LYS A 568 3.64 -17.55 5.22
CA LYS A 568 4.79 -16.98 5.94
C LYS A 568 5.70 -16.13 5.04
N LEU A 569 5.79 -16.45 3.76
CA LEU A 569 6.52 -15.65 2.78
C LEU A 569 5.82 -14.31 2.52
N LEU A 570 4.51 -14.35 2.25
CA LEU A 570 3.76 -13.19 1.74
C LEU A 570 3.16 -12.29 2.83
N SER A 571 2.83 -12.82 4.02
CA SER A 571 2.11 -12.05 5.04
C SER A 571 2.81 -10.76 5.52
N PRO A 572 4.16 -10.67 5.62
CA PRO A 572 4.81 -9.39 5.92
C PRO A 572 4.51 -8.30 4.91
N HIS A 573 4.29 -8.69 3.65
CA HIS A 573 4.07 -7.78 2.53
C HIS A 573 2.63 -7.30 2.40
N TYR A 574 1.77 -7.67 3.36
CA TYR A 574 0.37 -7.26 3.41
C TYR A 574 0.03 -6.39 4.62
N ARG A 575 1.01 -6.17 5.50
CA ARG A 575 0.84 -5.38 6.71
C ARG A 575 0.19 -4.05 6.36
N ASP A 576 -0.84 -3.68 7.13
CA ASP A 576 -1.52 -2.39 7.07
C ASP A 576 -2.31 -2.10 5.76
N THR A 577 -2.13 -2.87 4.68
CA THR A 577 -2.74 -2.62 3.36
C THR A 577 -4.27 -2.56 3.38
N MET A 578 -4.94 -3.53 3.99
CA MET A 578 -6.42 -3.51 4.06
C MET A 578 -6.94 -2.31 4.85
N ASN A 579 -6.22 -1.88 5.89
CA ASN A 579 -6.64 -0.78 6.75
C ASN A 579 -6.46 0.58 6.07
N ILE A 580 -5.32 0.82 5.41
CA ILE A 580 -5.15 2.06 4.64
C ILE A 580 -6.16 2.15 3.49
N ASN A 581 -6.40 1.05 2.77
CA ASN A 581 -7.40 1.01 1.71
C ASN A 581 -8.82 1.28 2.23
N ALA A 582 -9.19 0.70 3.37
CA ALA A 582 -10.49 0.94 4.00
C ALA A 582 -10.67 2.41 4.42
N LEU A 583 -9.62 3.05 4.94
CA LEU A 583 -9.62 4.48 5.26
C LEU A 583 -9.71 5.33 3.98
N ALA A 584 -8.94 5.00 2.94
CA ALA A 584 -8.99 5.69 1.65
C ALA A 584 -10.39 5.67 1.04
N ARG A 585 -11.09 4.52 1.08
CA ARG A 585 -12.51 4.42 0.65
C ARG A 585 -13.47 5.27 1.47
N GLN A 586 -13.12 5.65 2.71
CA GLN A 586 -13.97 6.48 3.56
C GLN A 586 -13.68 7.98 3.48
N THR A 587 -12.44 8.38 3.21
CA THR A 587 -12.02 9.79 3.31
C THR A 587 -11.36 10.36 2.05
N LEU A 588 -10.74 9.52 1.22
CA LEU A 588 -9.89 9.95 0.12
C LEU A 588 -10.61 9.83 -1.24
N ILE A 589 -10.86 8.60 -1.68
CA ILE A 589 -11.32 8.26 -3.05
C ILE A 589 -12.84 8.15 -3.18
N ASN A 590 -13.55 8.57 -2.15
CA ASN A 590 -15.00 8.52 -2.13
C ASN A 590 -15.64 9.72 -2.81
N ALA A 591 -16.95 9.67 -3.07
CA ALA A 591 -17.70 10.81 -3.59
C ALA A 591 -17.49 12.06 -2.72
N ALA A 592 -17.07 13.16 -3.33
CA ALA A 592 -16.66 14.41 -2.70
C ALA A 592 -15.55 14.29 -1.64
N GLY A 593 -14.75 13.22 -1.71
CA GLY A 593 -13.56 13.00 -0.90
C GLY A 593 -12.41 13.91 -1.32
N ILE A 594 -11.29 13.81 -0.60
CA ILE A 594 -10.15 14.70 -0.82
C ILE A 594 -9.61 14.54 -2.24
N PHE A 595 -9.46 13.30 -2.73
CA PHE A 595 -8.94 13.01 -4.06
C PHE A 595 -9.75 13.71 -5.16
N GLU A 596 -11.07 13.52 -5.17
CA GLU A 596 -11.95 14.13 -6.18
C GLU A 596 -11.95 15.66 -6.13
N SER A 597 -11.54 16.25 -5.00
CA SER A 597 -11.51 17.69 -4.81
C SER A 597 -10.16 18.33 -5.17
N THR A 598 -9.08 17.56 -5.22
CA THR A 598 -7.71 18.05 -5.40
C THR A 598 -7.02 17.57 -6.67
N VAL A 599 -7.57 16.59 -7.40
CA VAL A 599 -6.99 16.05 -8.63
C VAL A 599 -8.04 16.07 -9.76
N PHE A 600 -7.63 16.45 -10.98
CA PHE A 600 -8.55 16.74 -12.08
C PHE A 600 -9.52 15.60 -12.48
N PRO A 601 -9.20 14.30 -12.34
CA PRO A 601 -10.15 13.25 -12.70
C PRO A 601 -11.47 13.37 -11.92
N GLY A 602 -11.43 14.02 -10.75
CA GLY A 602 -12.62 14.39 -10.00
C GLY A 602 -13.54 13.19 -9.76
N LYS A 603 -14.84 13.37 -10.00
CA LYS A 603 -15.85 12.32 -9.82
C LYS A 603 -15.71 11.11 -10.75
N TYR A 604 -14.95 11.24 -11.85
CA TYR A 604 -14.74 10.15 -12.83
C TYR A 604 -13.48 9.34 -12.55
N ALA A 605 -12.69 9.70 -11.52
CA ALA A 605 -11.41 9.10 -11.22
C ALA A 605 -11.44 7.56 -11.22
N LEU A 606 -12.33 6.96 -10.43
CA LEU A 606 -12.32 5.50 -10.26
C LEU A 606 -12.98 4.77 -11.45
N GLU A 607 -13.78 5.46 -12.26
CA GLU A 607 -14.24 4.94 -13.55
C GLU A 607 -13.06 4.87 -14.55
N MET A 608 -12.21 5.89 -14.56
CA MET A 608 -11.00 5.93 -15.38
C MET A 608 -10.01 4.82 -14.96
N SER A 609 -9.78 4.61 -13.66
CA SER A 609 -8.93 3.51 -13.21
C SER A 609 -9.52 2.14 -13.57
N SER A 610 -10.85 1.99 -13.53
CA SER A 610 -11.52 0.77 -13.98
C SER A 610 -11.35 0.51 -15.48
N ALA A 611 -11.42 1.55 -16.32
CA ALA A 611 -11.16 1.42 -17.74
C ALA A 611 -9.71 0.96 -18.03
N ILE A 612 -8.73 1.46 -17.27
CA ILE A 612 -7.33 1.02 -17.37
C ILE A 612 -7.15 -0.41 -16.85
N TYR A 613 -7.80 -0.77 -15.73
CA TYR A 613 -7.73 -2.11 -15.15
C TYR A 613 -8.18 -3.21 -16.11
N ARG A 614 -9.09 -2.92 -17.05
CA ARG A 614 -9.50 -3.87 -18.10
C ARG A 614 -8.31 -4.49 -18.86
N ASN A 615 -7.22 -3.74 -19.03
CA ASN A 615 -6.02 -4.18 -19.72
C ASN A 615 -4.85 -4.51 -18.78
N TRP A 616 -5.07 -4.52 -17.47
CA TRP A 616 -4.06 -4.87 -16.50
C TRP A 616 -3.73 -6.37 -16.58
N LYS A 617 -2.44 -6.71 -16.46
CA LYS A 617 -1.96 -8.09 -16.47
C LYS A 617 -0.95 -8.29 -15.37
N LEU A 618 -1.16 -9.30 -14.52
CA LEU A 618 -0.24 -9.61 -13.43
C LEU A 618 1.19 -9.87 -13.94
N THR A 619 1.32 -10.59 -15.05
CA THR A 619 2.62 -10.99 -15.64
C THR A 619 3.43 -9.81 -16.17
N GLU A 620 2.84 -8.62 -16.28
CA GLU A 620 3.51 -7.40 -16.74
C GLU A 620 3.80 -6.43 -15.58
N GLN A 621 3.54 -6.82 -14.32
CA GLN A 621 3.79 -5.96 -13.15
C GLN A 621 5.17 -6.17 -12.53
N GLY A 622 5.89 -7.22 -12.92
CA GLY A 622 7.28 -7.40 -12.55
C GLY A 622 8.18 -6.42 -13.30
N LEU A 623 9.17 -5.85 -12.63
CA LEU A 623 9.99 -4.79 -13.22
C LEU A 623 10.66 -5.17 -14.56
N PRO A 624 11.29 -6.37 -14.70
CA PRO A 624 11.86 -6.77 -15.99
C PRO A 624 10.85 -6.75 -17.14
N ASP A 625 9.64 -7.26 -16.90
CA ASP A 625 8.58 -7.36 -17.91
C ASP A 625 8.00 -5.97 -18.24
N ASP A 626 7.86 -5.09 -17.25
CA ASP A 626 7.45 -3.69 -17.45
C ASP A 626 8.47 -2.92 -18.31
N LEU A 627 9.77 -3.00 -18.00
CA LEU A 627 10.83 -2.30 -18.74
C LEU A 627 10.87 -2.75 -20.21
N LEU A 628 10.73 -4.06 -20.47
CA LEU A 628 10.61 -4.61 -21.81
C LEU A 628 9.34 -4.12 -22.51
N LYS A 629 8.19 -4.14 -21.82
CA LYS A 629 6.90 -3.68 -22.36
C LYS A 629 6.90 -2.20 -22.74
N ARG A 630 7.62 -1.36 -21.99
CA ARG A 630 7.78 0.07 -22.31
C ARG A 630 8.86 0.31 -23.36
N GLY A 631 9.60 -0.73 -23.76
CA GLY A 631 10.67 -0.65 -24.73
C GLY A 631 11.89 0.12 -24.22
N VAL A 632 12.02 0.31 -22.91
CA VAL A 632 13.15 1.02 -22.28
C VAL A 632 14.30 0.07 -21.90
N ALA A 633 14.12 -1.23 -22.11
CA ALA A 633 15.13 -2.26 -21.99
C ALA A 633 14.97 -3.29 -23.12
N VAL A 634 16.03 -4.05 -23.38
CA VAL A 634 16.03 -5.22 -24.27
C VAL A 634 16.63 -6.42 -23.56
N LYS A 635 16.25 -7.64 -24.00
CA LYS A 635 16.86 -8.88 -23.48
C LYS A 635 18.31 -8.96 -23.93
N ASP A 636 19.20 -9.21 -22.99
CA ASP A 636 20.63 -9.40 -23.25
C ASP A 636 21.21 -10.34 -22.19
N GLN A 637 21.55 -11.58 -22.58
CA GLN A 637 22.08 -12.60 -21.66
C GLN A 637 23.50 -12.29 -21.18
N SER A 638 24.19 -11.33 -21.79
CA SER A 638 25.54 -10.92 -21.38
C SER A 638 25.53 -9.86 -20.27
N CYS A 639 24.37 -9.22 -20.03
CA CYS A 639 24.21 -8.21 -19.00
C CYS A 639 23.65 -8.81 -17.71
N ASP A 640 23.91 -8.11 -16.60
CA ASP A 640 23.26 -8.42 -15.33
C ASP A 640 21.73 -8.42 -15.49
N HIS A 641 21.06 -9.30 -14.73
CA HIS A 641 19.60 -9.46 -14.79
C HIS A 641 19.04 -9.92 -16.15
N ASN A 642 19.90 -10.32 -17.10
CA ASN A 642 19.54 -10.69 -18.48
C ASN A 642 18.87 -9.55 -19.29
N LEU A 643 19.12 -8.30 -18.89
CA LEU A 643 18.53 -7.11 -19.51
C LEU A 643 19.59 -6.03 -19.74
N ARG A 644 19.49 -5.35 -20.87
CA ARG A 644 20.23 -4.11 -21.15
C ARG A 644 19.24 -2.94 -21.21
N LEU A 645 19.43 -1.96 -20.34
CA LEU A 645 18.67 -0.70 -20.39
C LEU A 645 19.08 0.11 -21.63
N LEU A 646 18.10 0.77 -22.26
CA LEU A 646 18.38 1.70 -23.37
C LEU A 646 18.75 3.10 -22.88
N ILE A 647 18.38 3.41 -21.63
CA ILE A 647 18.86 4.57 -20.88
C ILE A 647 19.71 4.00 -19.75
N GLU A 648 21.04 4.09 -19.89
CA GLU A 648 21.96 3.44 -18.95
C GLU A 648 21.82 4.02 -17.53
N ASP A 649 21.80 5.36 -17.41
CA ASP A 649 21.55 6.07 -16.16
C ASP A 649 20.05 6.34 -15.96
N TYR A 650 19.23 5.28 -15.84
CA TYR A 650 17.82 5.37 -15.45
C TYR A 650 17.67 4.93 -13.98
N PRO A 651 17.68 5.86 -13.01
CA PRO A 651 17.88 5.52 -11.60
C PRO A 651 16.83 4.56 -11.03
N TYR A 652 15.54 4.74 -11.34
CA TYR A 652 14.48 3.81 -10.94
C TYR A 652 14.71 2.39 -11.49
N ALA A 653 15.08 2.27 -12.77
CA ALA A 653 15.25 0.96 -13.40
C ALA A 653 16.52 0.26 -12.90
N VAL A 654 17.63 0.99 -12.77
CA VAL A 654 18.91 0.48 -12.26
C VAL A 654 18.77 -0.04 -10.83
N ASP A 655 18.29 0.82 -9.92
CA ASP A 655 18.12 0.44 -8.51
C ASP A 655 17.05 -0.66 -8.39
N GLY A 656 15.96 -0.52 -9.15
CA GLY A 656 14.84 -1.45 -9.12
C GLY A 656 15.22 -2.85 -9.58
N LEU A 657 16.07 -3.02 -10.59
CA LEU A 657 16.51 -4.33 -11.07
C LEU A 657 17.37 -5.06 -10.03
N ALA A 658 18.19 -4.32 -9.27
CA ALA A 658 18.94 -4.87 -8.16
C ALA A 658 18.01 -5.37 -7.04
N ILE A 659 17.01 -4.56 -6.66
CA ILE A 659 16.00 -4.95 -5.65
C ILE A 659 15.16 -6.13 -6.14
N TRP A 660 14.66 -6.10 -7.38
CA TRP A 660 13.92 -7.20 -8.01
C TRP A 660 14.70 -8.51 -7.90
N SER A 661 15.98 -8.49 -8.26
CA SER A 661 16.82 -9.70 -8.27
C SER A 661 17.12 -10.23 -6.88
N ALA A 662 17.24 -9.33 -5.88
CA ALA A 662 17.34 -9.73 -4.49
C ALA A 662 16.06 -10.44 -4.01
N ILE A 663 14.87 -9.89 -4.34
CA ILE A 663 13.58 -10.50 -4.02
C ILE A 663 13.43 -11.84 -4.75
N GLU A 664 13.72 -11.88 -6.05
CA GLU A 664 13.58 -13.08 -6.88
C GLU A 664 14.44 -14.23 -6.35
N SER A 665 15.68 -13.93 -6.00
CA SER A 665 16.57 -14.91 -5.38
C SER A 665 16.05 -15.39 -4.03
N TRP A 666 15.60 -14.47 -3.16
CA TRP A 666 15.01 -14.82 -1.88
C TRP A 666 13.82 -15.77 -2.04
N VAL A 667 12.90 -15.45 -2.96
CA VAL A 667 11.72 -16.25 -3.23
C VAL A 667 12.09 -17.61 -3.80
N ASN A 668 13.03 -17.69 -4.74
CA ASN A 668 13.51 -18.94 -5.30
C ASN A 668 14.16 -19.83 -4.22
N ASP A 669 15.08 -19.27 -3.43
CA ASP A 669 15.77 -19.96 -2.34
C ASP A 669 14.75 -20.46 -1.30
N TYR A 670 13.79 -19.62 -0.90
CA TYR A 670 12.75 -19.98 0.05
C TYR A 670 11.80 -21.05 -0.48
N CYS A 671 11.28 -20.91 -1.70
CA CYS A 671 10.31 -21.86 -2.25
C CYS A 671 10.93 -23.24 -2.50
N SER A 672 12.20 -23.30 -2.92
CA SER A 672 12.92 -24.56 -3.13
C SER A 672 13.02 -25.44 -1.88
N ILE A 673 12.99 -24.84 -0.68
CA ILE A 673 13.00 -25.55 0.61
C ILE A 673 11.75 -26.41 0.80
N TYR A 674 10.60 -25.93 0.31
CA TYR A 674 9.29 -26.53 0.56
C TYR A 674 8.68 -27.20 -0.68
N TYR A 675 9.03 -26.72 -1.88
CA TYR A 675 8.59 -27.25 -3.18
C TYR A 675 9.79 -27.67 -4.04
N PRO A 676 10.53 -28.74 -3.66
CA PRO A 676 11.67 -29.22 -4.44
C PRO A 676 11.29 -29.78 -5.83
N ASN A 677 10.00 -29.96 -6.12
CA ASN A 677 9.48 -30.38 -7.42
C ASN A 677 8.04 -29.91 -7.63
N ASP A 678 7.63 -29.85 -8.89
CA ASP A 678 6.32 -29.34 -9.33
C ASP A 678 5.12 -30.17 -8.81
N SER A 679 5.30 -31.46 -8.52
CA SER A 679 4.21 -32.31 -8.01
C SER A 679 3.69 -31.82 -6.65
N LEU A 680 4.57 -31.29 -5.80
CA LEU A 680 4.17 -30.71 -4.52
C LEU A 680 3.36 -29.42 -4.68
N ILE A 681 3.55 -28.67 -5.77
CA ILE A 681 2.75 -27.47 -6.09
C ILE A 681 1.36 -27.90 -6.58
N GLN A 682 1.32 -28.89 -7.47
CA GLN A 682 0.07 -29.42 -8.05
C GLN A 682 -0.83 -30.09 -7.01
N THR A 683 -0.23 -30.73 -6.00
CA THR A 683 -0.97 -31.47 -4.95
C THR A 683 -1.24 -30.63 -3.70
N ASP A 684 -0.73 -29.40 -3.63
CA ASP A 684 -1.01 -28.48 -2.53
C ASP A 684 -2.40 -27.88 -2.64
N THR A 685 -3.36 -28.46 -1.92
CA THR A 685 -4.77 -28.07 -1.98
C THR A 685 -5.02 -26.63 -1.52
N GLU A 686 -4.22 -26.11 -0.59
CA GLU A 686 -4.36 -24.74 -0.11
C GLU A 686 -3.82 -23.75 -1.13
N LEU A 687 -2.64 -24.03 -1.72
CA LEU A 687 -2.06 -23.19 -2.77
C LEU A 687 -2.95 -23.13 -4.01
N GLN A 688 -3.50 -24.27 -4.44
CA GLN A 688 -4.42 -24.33 -5.59
C GLN A 688 -5.73 -23.55 -5.30
N ALA A 689 -6.28 -23.66 -4.08
CA ALA A 689 -7.47 -22.91 -3.69
C ALA A 689 -7.20 -21.41 -3.60
N TRP A 690 -6.05 -21.02 -3.04
CA TRP A 690 -5.57 -19.64 -2.95
C TRP A 690 -5.49 -19.00 -4.34
N TRP A 691 -4.79 -19.65 -5.26
CA TRP A 691 -4.59 -19.12 -6.60
C TRP A 691 -5.90 -19.05 -7.39
N LYS A 692 -6.71 -20.10 -7.31
CA LYS A 692 -8.04 -20.14 -7.91
C LYS A 692 -8.92 -19.00 -7.40
N GLU A 693 -8.92 -18.73 -6.10
CA GLU A 693 -9.76 -17.68 -5.52
C GLU A 693 -9.28 -16.27 -5.90
N ILE A 694 -7.96 -16.04 -5.99
CA ILE A 694 -7.40 -14.80 -6.52
C ILE A 694 -7.91 -14.56 -7.95
N ARG A 695 -7.74 -15.53 -8.84
CA ARG A 695 -8.14 -15.40 -10.25
C ARG A 695 -9.65 -15.28 -10.42
N ASP A 696 -10.40 -16.18 -9.81
CA ASP A 696 -11.84 -16.35 -10.10
C ASP A 696 -12.71 -15.35 -9.31
N VAL A 697 -12.23 -14.82 -8.18
CA VAL A 697 -12.99 -13.92 -7.30
C VAL A 697 -12.26 -12.59 -7.12
N GLY A 698 -11.03 -12.61 -6.57
CA GLY A 698 -10.28 -11.40 -6.20
C GLY A 698 -10.03 -10.44 -7.36
N HIS A 699 -9.60 -10.98 -8.49
CA HIS A 699 -9.50 -10.32 -9.80
C HIS A 699 -10.50 -10.94 -10.78
N GLY A 700 -11.68 -11.32 -10.28
CA GLY A 700 -12.65 -12.17 -10.98
C GLY A 700 -13.21 -11.59 -12.30
N ASP A 701 -13.03 -10.29 -12.54
CA ASP A 701 -13.45 -9.66 -13.79
C ASP A 701 -12.47 -9.94 -14.95
N LEU A 702 -11.23 -10.35 -14.63
CA LEU A 702 -10.18 -10.76 -15.58
C LEU A 702 -9.93 -12.28 -15.55
N LYS A 703 -10.80 -13.07 -14.91
CA LYS A 703 -10.57 -14.52 -14.69
C LYS A 703 -10.42 -15.35 -15.98
N ASN A 704 -10.97 -14.87 -17.09
CA ASN A 704 -10.96 -15.57 -18.38
C ASN A 704 -9.73 -15.23 -19.23
N GLU A 705 -8.88 -14.32 -18.76
CA GLU A 705 -7.67 -13.94 -19.47
C GLU A 705 -6.67 -15.09 -19.50
N LYS A 706 -5.97 -15.26 -20.63
CA LYS A 706 -5.06 -16.40 -20.84
C LYS A 706 -3.67 -16.22 -20.26
N TRP A 707 -3.34 -15.02 -19.78
CA TRP A 707 -2.02 -14.71 -19.23
C TRP A 707 -1.87 -15.10 -17.77
N TRP A 708 -2.94 -15.54 -17.08
CA TRP A 708 -2.82 -16.06 -15.73
C TRP A 708 -1.96 -17.33 -15.72
N PRO A 709 -0.92 -17.39 -14.87
CA PRO A 709 -0.21 -18.64 -14.61
C PRO A 709 -1.18 -19.77 -14.19
N ASP A 710 -0.89 -21.00 -14.60
CA ASP A 710 -1.68 -22.17 -14.17
C ASP A 710 -1.43 -22.53 -12.70
N MET A 711 -0.27 -22.15 -12.15
CA MET A 711 0.19 -22.46 -10.79
C MET A 711 0.45 -23.95 -10.60
N HIS A 712 1.12 -24.56 -11.57
CA HIS A 712 1.52 -25.98 -11.55
C HIS A 712 3.03 -26.18 -11.45
N LYS A 713 3.84 -25.12 -11.63
CA LYS A 713 5.30 -25.18 -11.68
C LYS A 713 5.97 -24.24 -10.70
N SER A 714 7.19 -24.58 -10.28
CA SER A 714 7.97 -23.74 -9.37
C SER A 714 8.24 -22.35 -9.93
N GLU A 715 8.55 -22.23 -11.22
CA GLU A 715 8.80 -20.94 -11.88
C GLU A 715 7.56 -20.02 -11.84
N GLU A 716 6.37 -20.58 -12.02
CA GLU A 716 5.11 -19.83 -11.96
C GLU A 716 4.85 -19.32 -10.54
N LEU A 717 5.07 -20.16 -9.53
CA LEU A 717 4.93 -19.80 -8.13
C LEU A 717 5.92 -18.72 -7.73
N THR A 718 7.21 -18.92 -8.05
CA THR A 718 8.26 -17.98 -7.62
C THR A 718 8.11 -16.65 -8.35
N LYS A 719 7.88 -16.63 -9.66
CA LYS A 719 7.63 -15.38 -10.41
C LYS A 719 6.40 -14.63 -9.88
N THR A 720 5.33 -15.35 -9.54
CA THR A 720 4.12 -14.76 -8.95
C THR A 720 4.40 -14.14 -7.59
N CYS A 721 5.05 -14.88 -6.68
CA CYS A 721 5.43 -14.37 -5.36
C CYS A 721 6.40 -13.17 -5.45
N THR A 722 7.41 -13.23 -6.31
CA THR A 722 8.34 -12.12 -6.56
C THR A 722 7.58 -10.88 -7.04
N THR A 723 6.63 -11.04 -7.96
CA THR A 723 5.81 -9.94 -8.47
C THR A 723 4.95 -9.33 -7.36
N ILE A 724 4.30 -10.15 -6.53
CA ILE A 724 3.50 -9.68 -5.40
C ILE A 724 4.36 -8.88 -4.42
N ILE A 725 5.53 -9.41 -4.05
CA ILE A 725 6.46 -8.75 -3.11
C ILE A 725 6.97 -7.45 -3.71
N TRP A 726 7.39 -7.45 -4.98
CA TRP A 726 7.84 -6.24 -5.70
C TRP A 726 6.78 -5.15 -5.70
N VAL A 727 5.54 -5.48 -6.07
CA VAL A 727 4.43 -4.52 -6.15
C VAL A 727 4.09 -3.96 -4.77
N ALA A 728 4.04 -4.82 -3.75
CA ALA A 728 3.70 -4.42 -2.39
C ALA A 728 4.81 -3.64 -1.67
N SER A 729 6.07 -3.78 -2.09
CA SER A 729 7.22 -3.13 -1.46
C SER A 729 7.82 -2.04 -2.36
N ALA A 730 8.79 -2.41 -3.20
CA ALA A 730 9.63 -1.49 -3.94
C ALA A 730 8.87 -0.64 -4.97
N LEU A 731 7.89 -1.20 -5.69
CA LEU A 731 7.08 -0.41 -6.63
C LEU A 731 6.27 0.65 -5.89
N HIS A 732 5.56 0.25 -4.82
CA HIS A 732 4.79 1.18 -3.98
C HIS A 732 5.70 2.26 -3.38
N ALA A 733 6.84 1.88 -2.82
CA ALA A 733 7.80 2.83 -2.26
C ALA A 733 8.26 3.88 -3.30
N ALA A 734 8.62 3.42 -4.51
CA ALA A 734 9.09 4.27 -5.60
C ALA A 734 8.05 5.28 -6.10
N VAL A 735 6.74 4.99 -5.93
CA VAL A 735 5.66 5.89 -6.36
C VAL A 735 4.95 6.58 -5.19
N ASN A 736 5.36 6.34 -3.94
CA ASN A 736 4.68 6.89 -2.75
C ASN A 736 5.55 7.88 -1.95
N PHE A 737 6.77 7.50 -1.56
CA PHE A 737 7.55 8.29 -0.61
C PHE A 737 8.19 9.56 -1.22
N GLY A 738 8.15 9.68 -2.56
CA GLY A 738 8.55 10.89 -3.26
C GLY A 738 7.45 11.95 -3.35
N GLN A 739 6.21 11.67 -2.92
CA GLN A 739 5.08 12.57 -3.18
C GLN A 739 5.32 13.95 -2.60
N TYR A 740 5.65 14.08 -1.32
CA TYR A 740 5.92 15.40 -0.74
C TYR A 740 7.19 16.04 -1.31
N SER A 741 8.25 15.27 -1.54
CA SER A 741 9.54 15.84 -1.92
C SER A 741 9.56 16.43 -3.32
N TYR A 742 8.81 15.84 -4.27
CA TYR A 742 8.61 16.38 -5.62
C TYR A 742 7.34 17.21 -5.77
N ALA A 743 6.20 16.74 -5.23
CA ALA A 743 4.90 17.37 -5.39
C ALA A 743 4.44 18.22 -4.21
N GLY A 744 5.26 18.35 -3.16
CA GLY A 744 5.03 19.31 -2.09
C GLY A 744 5.05 20.75 -2.58
N TYR A 745 5.61 21.02 -3.77
CA TYR A 745 5.53 22.29 -4.49
C TYR A 745 4.73 22.14 -5.79
N LEU A 746 3.46 22.57 -5.76
CA LEU A 746 2.51 22.36 -6.86
C LEU A 746 2.88 23.01 -8.19
N PRO A 747 3.69 24.09 -8.28
CA PRO A 747 4.20 24.53 -9.57
C PRO A 747 5.02 23.47 -10.30
N ASN A 748 5.75 22.61 -9.58
CA ASN A 748 6.47 21.49 -10.16
C ASN A 748 5.53 20.34 -10.58
N ARG A 749 4.59 19.96 -9.70
CA ARG A 749 3.67 18.84 -9.90
C ARG A 749 2.21 19.26 -9.72
N PRO A 750 1.65 20.10 -10.61
CA PRO A 750 0.26 20.52 -10.51
C PRO A 750 -0.68 19.33 -10.71
N THR A 751 -1.88 19.40 -10.12
CA THR A 751 -2.85 18.31 -10.13
C THR A 751 -4.13 18.67 -10.90
N ILE A 752 -4.30 19.95 -11.24
CA ILE A 752 -5.43 20.52 -11.98
C ILE A 752 -4.92 21.68 -12.84
N SER A 753 -5.42 21.79 -14.07
CA SER A 753 -5.33 22.99 -14.90
C SER A 753 -6.71 23.65 -15.06
N ARG A 754 -6.73 24.98 -14.99
CA ARG A 754 -7.93 25.80 -14.84
C ARG A 754 -8.26 26.69 -16.04
N GLN A 755 -7.30 26.84 -16.95
CA GLN A 755 -7.40 27.70 -18.12
C GLN A 755 -6.88 26.96 -19.35
N ARG A 756 -7.23 27.47 -20.54
CA ARG A 756 -6.60 27.05 -21.80
C ARG A 756 -5.25 27.75 -21.95
N MET A 757 -4.44 27.30 -22.92
CA MET A 757 -3.25 28.06 -23.30
C MET A 757 -3.70 29.45 -23.80
N PRO A 758 -3.09 30.56 -23.34
CA PRO A 758 -3.38 31.88 -23.89
C PRO A 758 -3.05 31.96 -25.39
N GLU A 759 -3.94 32.56 -26.17
CA GLU A 759 -3.77 32.71 -27.63
C GLU A 759 -3.41 34.16 -27.98
N ALA A 760 -2.56 34.35 -28.99
CA ALA A 760 -2.14 35.69 -29.42
C ALA A 760 -3.36 36.57 -29.78
N GLY A 761 -3.40 37.79 -29.22
CA GLY A 761 -4.50 38.73 -29.41
C GLY A 761 -5.64 38.59 -28.38
N THR A 762 -5.53 37.68 -27.40
CA THR A 762 -6.44 37.65 -26.24
C THR A 762 -5.87 38.40 -25.03
N LYS A 763 -6.75 38.77 -24.09
CA LYS A 763 -6.34 39.46 -22.86
C LYS A 763 -5.44 38.60 -21.98
N GLU A 764 -5.63 37.29 -22.00
CA GLU A 764 -4.84 36.32 -21.24
C GLU A 764 -3.40 36.26 -21.78
N TYR A 765 -3.20 36.44 -23.09
CA TYR A 765 -1.87 36.49 -23.70
C TYR A 765 -1.14 37.80 -23.38
N ASP A 766 -1.86 38.91 -23.39
CA ASP A 766 -1.33 40.20 -22.92
C ASP A 766 -0.93 40.10 -21.44
N GLU A 767 -1.75 39.47 -20.59
CA GLU A 767 -1.41 39.22 -19.19
C GLU A 767 -0.20 38.29 -19.06
N LEU A 768 -0.09 37.24 -19.88
CA LEU A 768 1.07 36.33 -19.87
C LEU A 768 2.36 37.06 -20.21
N THR A 769 2.30 38.02 -21.13
CA THR A 769 3.44 38.85 -21.54
C THR A 769 3.86 39.81 -20.42
N MET A 770 2.89 40.35 -19.67
CA MET A 770 3.14 41.31 -18.59
C MET A 770 3.55 40.65 -17.27
N ASP A 771 2.92 39.53 -16.91
CA ASP A 771 3.06 38.85 -15.61
C ASP A 771 2.93 37.33 -15.77
N PRO A 772 4.00 36.66 -16.26
CA PRO A 772 3.95 35.24 -16.56
C PRO A 772 3.78 34.35 -15.32
N GLU A 773 4.31 34.75 -14.16
CA GLU A 773 4.14 33.98 -12.91
C GLU A 773 2.67 33.92 -12.50
N LYS A 774 1.98 35.07 -12.57
CA LYS A 774 0.58 35.16 -12.22
C LYS A 774 -0.29 34.33 -13.15
N VAL A 775 -0.05 34.37 -14.46
CA VAL A 775 -0.80 33.53 -15.42
C VAL A 775 -0.50 32.05 -15.19
N PHE A 776 0.75 31.67 -14.90
CA PHE A 776 1.10 30.30 -14.54
C PHE A 776 0.30 29.82 -13.32
N LEU A 777 0.30 30.59 -12.23
CA LEU A 777 -0.41 30.26 -10.99
C LEU A 777 -1.93 30.32 -11.12
N LYS A 778 -2.47 31.16 -12.01
CA LYS A 778 -3.89 31.15 -12.41
C LYS A 778 -4.25 29.90 -13.22
N THR A 779 -3.33 29.41 -14.02
CA THR A 779 -3.53 28.23 -14.86
C THR A 779 -3.51 26.94 -14.04
N ILE A 780 -2.57 26.77 -13.12
CA ILE A 780 -2.45 25.53 -12.34
C ILE A 780 -3.36 25.49 -11.09
N THR A 781 -3.24 24.42 -10.29
CA THR A 781 -3.99 24.15 -9.05
C THR A 781 -4.25 25.39 -8.20
N SER A 782 -5.51 25.61 -7.81
CA SER A 782 -5.90 26.75 -6.96
C SER A 782 -5.24 26.71 -5.57
N LYS A 783 -5.16 27.87 -4.91
CA LYS A 783 -4.58 28.00 -3.56
C LYS A 783 -5.22 27.06 -2.53
N LEU A 784 -6.55 26.97 -2.53
CA LEU A 784 -7.28 26.08 -1.62
C LEU A 784 -6.91 24.60 -1.86
N GLN A 785 -6.90 24.18 -3.12
CA GLN A 785 -6.61 22.80 -3.50
C GLN A 785 -5.15 22.46 -3.27
N THR A 786 -4.22 23.39 -3.51
CA THR A 786 -2.80 23.26 -3.20
C THR A 786 -2.60 22.98 -1.72
N ILE A 787 -3.16 23.79 -0.81
CA ILE A 787 -2.98 23.60 0.63
C ILE A 787 -3.53 22.24 1.09
N LEU A 788 -4.69 21.82 0.57
CA LEU A 788 -5.27 20.52 0.88
C LEU A 788 -4.43 19.36 0.33
N GLY A 789 -3.95 19.48 -0.91
CA GLY A 789 -3.14 18.48 -1.59
C GLY A 789 -1.80 18.27 -0.92
N ILE A 790 -1.06 19.35 -0.64
CA ILE A 790 0.26 19.27 0.04
C ILE A 790 0.13 18.70 1.45
N SER A 791 -0.91 19.09 2.21
CA SER A 791 -1.15 18.52 3.54
C SER A 791 -1.51 17.03 3.47
N LEU A 792 -2.15 16.56 2.40
CA LEU A 792 -2.42 15.14 2.20
C LEU A 792 -1.11 14.38 1.93
N ILE A 793 -0.35 14.79 0.93
CA ILE A 793 0.86 14.05 0.51
C ILE A 793 1.98 14.14 1.54
N GLU A 794 2.02 15.17 2.38
CA GLU A 794 2.91 15.23 3.55
C GLU A 794 2.65 14.06 4.51
N ILE A 795 1.37 13.77 4.78
CA ILE A 795 0.95 12.64 5.62
C ILE A 795 1.32 11.33 4.93
N LEU A 796 1.09 11.23 3.61
CA LEU A 796 1.29 9.99 2.86
C LEU A 796 2.78 9.66 2.59
N SER A 797 3.68 10.64 2.65
CA SER A 797 5.12 10.44 2.42
C SER A 797 5.91 10.12 3.69
N ARG A 798 5.27 9.95 4.84
CA ARG A 798 5.96 9.65 6.10
C ARG A 798 6.07 8.15 6.35
N HIS A 799 7.16 7.73 7.00
CA HIS A 799 7.28 6.40 7.60
C HIS A 799 6.86 6.45 9.06
N SER A 800 6.13 5.43 9.53
CA SER A 800 5.86 5.31 10.98
C SER A 800 7.09 4.80 11.72
N SER A 801 7.17 5.10 13.02
CA SER A 801 8.27 4.61 13.87
C SER A 801 8.27 3.07 14.02
N ASP A 802 7.10 2.46 13.85
CA ASP A 802 6.91 1.02 13.90
C ASP A 802 6.96 0.34 12.52
N GLU A 803 7.40 1.05 11.46
CA GLU A 803 7.47 0.48 10.11
C GLU A 803 8.45 -0.71 10.04
N VAL A 804 8.18 -1.66 9.15
CA VAL A 804 9.09 -2.78 8.89
C VAL A 804 9.47 -2.80 7.42
N TYR A 805 10.77 -2.59 7.19
CA TYR A 805 11.35 -2.47 5.86
C TYR A 805 11.61 -3.83 5.21
N LEU A 806 11.84 -3.81 3.91
CA LEU A 806 12.22 -4.97 3.12
C LEU A 806 13.51 -5.58 3.69
N GLY A 807 13.52 -6.90 3.87
CA GLY A 807 14.62 -7.60 4.56
C GLY A 807 14.52 -7.60 6.09
N GLN A 808 13.45 -7.03 6.67
CA GLN A 808 13.15 -7.08 8.10
C GLN A 808 11.85 -7.86 8.37
N ARG A 809 11.66 -8.32 9.62
CA ARG A 809 10.42 -8.94 10.11
C ARG A 809 10.10 -8.50 11.53
N ASP A 810 8.81 -8.42 11.85
CA ASP A 810 8.29 -8.07 13.19
C ASP A 810 8.74 -9.01 14.30
N THR A 811 9.13 -10.25 13.98
CA THR A 811 9.50 -11.27 14.97
C THR A 811 10.57 -12.19 14.40
N LYS A 812 11.65 -12.40 15.16
CA LYS A 812 12.80 -13.21 14.72
C LYS A 812 12.43 -14.70 14.60
N GLU A 813 11.56 -15.20 15.47
CA GLU A 813 11.14 -16.59 15.54
C GLU A 813 9.94 -16.93 14.62
N TRP A 814 9.76 -16.21 13.51
CA TRP A 814 8.62 -16.37 12.57
C TRP A 814 8.52 -17.78 11.95
N THR A 815 9.63 -18.51 11.89
CA THR A 815 9.72 -19.93 11.54
C THR A 815 10.73 -20.64 12.42
N SER A 816 10.55 -21.95 12.64
CA SER A 816 11.56 -22.83 13.24
C SER A 816 12.51 -23.47 12.21
N ASP A 817 12.26 -23.28 10.91
CA ASP A 817 13.11 -23.86 9.85
C ASP A 817 14.37 -23.02 9.63
N GLU A 818 15.49 -23.51 10.16
CA GLU A 818 16.82 -22.90 10.04
C GLU A 818 17.26 -22.67 8.59
N ARG A 819 16.78 -23.46 7.62
CA ARG A 819 17.09 -23.26 6.20
C ARG A 819 16.47 -21.96 5.70
N ALA A 820 15.22 -21.71 6.08
CA ALA A 820 14.49 -20.50 5.71
C ALA A 820 15.05 -19.27 6.43
N LEU A 821 15.46 -19.39 7.70
CA LEU A 821 16.13 -18.31 8.42
C LEU A 821 17.45 -17.93 7.76
N ARG A 822 18.27 -18.91 7.33
CA ARG A 822 19.51 -18.63 6.59
C ARG A 822 19.27 -17.97 5.24
N ALA A 823 18.27 -18.42 4.48
CA ALA A 823 17.92 -17.78 3.20
C ALA A 823 17.46 -16.33 3.41
N PHE A 824 16.73 -16.04 4.50
CA PHE A 824 16.30 -14.68 4.82
C PHE A 824 17.48 -13.78 5.23
N GLU A 825 18.44 -14.33 5.98
CA GLU A 825 19.66 -13.60 6.32
C GLU A 825 20.50 -13.27 5.07
N GLN A 826 20.56 -14.18 4.09
CA GLN A 826 21.20 -13.89 2.81
C GLN A 826 20.48 -12.78 2.04
N PHE A 827 19.15 -12.77 2.07
CA PHE A 827 18.35 -11.68 1.48
C PHE A 827 18.67 -10.34 2.15
N LYS A 828 18.70 -10.29 3.48
CA LYS A 828 19.09 -9.11 4.27
C LYS A 828 20.45 -8.57 3.82
N ASN A 829 21.46 -9.44 3.80
CA ASN A 829 22.82 -9.07 3.41
C ASN A 829 22.92 -8.53 1.96
N ARG A 830 22.12 -9.07 1.03
CA ARG A 830 22.08 -8.55 -0.36
C ARG A 830 21.49 -7.13 -0.40
N LEU A 831 20.41 -6.87 0.34
CA LEU A 831 19.80 -5.54 0.41
C LEU A 831 20.74 -4.51 1.03
N GLU A 832 21.46 -4.85 2.10
CA GLU A 832 22.48 -3.98 2.69
C GLU A 832 23.66 -3.70 1.72
N GLY A 833 23.97 -4.65 0.82
CA GLY A 833 24.90 -4.42 -0.29
C GLY A 833 24.35 -3.40 -1.29
N ILE A 834 23.06 -3.52 -1.65
CA ILE A 834 22.39 -2.59 -2.57
C ILE A 834 22.35 -1.18 -1.99
N GLU A 835 22.11 -1.02 -0.67
CA GLU A 835 22.18 0.28 0.01
C GLU A 835 23.51 1.01 -0.24
N LYS A 836 24.63 0.28 -0.10
CA LYS A 836 25.98 0.84 -0.34
C LYS A 836 26.14 1.25 -1.79
N ASN A 837 25.74 0.40 -2.73
CA ASN A 837 25.83 0.67 -4.17
C ASN A 837 25.01 1.89 -4.57
N ILE A 838 23.79 2.06 -4.03
CA ILE A 838 22.95 3.25 -4.30
C ILE A 838 23.65 4.53 -3.83
N VAL A 839 24.25 4.51 -2.64
CA VAL A 839 25.00 5.67 -2.11
C VAL A 839 26.22 5.97 -2.96
N GLU A 840 26.97 4.96 -3.39
CA GLU A 840 28.12 5.12 -4.29
C GLU A 840 27.70 5.72 -5.64
N MET A 841 26.66 5.17 -6.28
CA MET A 841 26.11 5.71 -7.54
C MET A 841 25.62 7.14 -7.38
N ASN A 842 24.92 7.47 -6.29
CA ASN A 842 24.46 8.83 -6.01
C ASN A 842 25.62 9.83 -5.79
N ASN A 843 26.84 9.36 -5.56
CA ASN A 843 28.04 10.20 -5.44
C ASN A 843 28.88 10.25 -6.74
N ASP A 844 28.59 9.39 -7.72
CA ASP A 844 29.26 9.43 -9.02
C ASP A 844 28.69 10.57 -9.88
N LYS A 845 29.54 11.57 -10.15
CA LYS A 845 29.19 12.75 -10.97
C LYS A 845 28.94 12.42 -12.44
N LYS A 846 29.31 11.23 -12.91
CA LYS A 846 29.02 10.77 -14.27
C LYS A 846 27.54 10.39 -14.43
N LEU A 847 26.88 9.98 -13.34
CA LEU A 847 25.46 9.59 -13.31
C LEU A 847 24.58 10.80 -13.04
N LYS A 848 24.36 11.61 -14.08
CA LYS A 848 23.69 12.92 -13.98
C LYS A 848 22.22 12.83 -13.54
N ASN A 849 21.50 11.79 -13.97
CA ASN A 849 20.07 11.65 -13.70
C ASN A 849 19.76 11.34 -12.22
N ARG A 850 20.78 10.92 -11.46
CA ARG A 850 20.63 10.58 -10.03
C ARG A 850 20.43 11.78 -9.13
N ARG A 851 20.80 12.99 -9.55
CA ARG A 851 20.64 14.23 -8.76
C ARG A 851 19.89 15.32 -9.50
N GLY A 852 20.17 15.47 -10.80
CA GLY A 852 19.64 16.57 -11.60
C GLY A 852 20.10 17.95 -11.12
N PRO A 853 19.55 19.01 -11.73
CA PRO A 853 19.81 20.39 -11.32
C PRO A 853 19.29 20.68 -9.91
N VAL A 854 18.24 19.99 -9.44
CA VAL A 854 17.70 20.13 -8.07
C VAL A 854 18.61 19.54 -6.98
N GLN A 855 19.73 18.90 -7.35
CA GLN A 855 20.71 18.29 -6.44
C GLN A 855 20.13 17.24 -5.47
N MET A 856 19.02 16.60 -5.85
CA MET A 856 18.28 15.66 -5.00
C MET A 856 18.68 14.22 -5.34
N PRO A 857 19.49 13.53 -4.52
CA PRO A 857 19.92 12.16 -4.81
C PRO A 857 18.71 11.20 -4.85
N TYR A 858 18.69 10.31 -5.84
CA TYR A 858 17.63 9.30 -5.97
C TYR A 858 17.80 8.21 -4.91
N MET A 859 16.95 8.28 -3.88
CA MET A 859 16.99 7.42 -2.69
C MET A 859 15.70 6.63 -2.46
N LEU A 860 14.70 6.77 -3.34
CA LEU A 860 13.38 6.13 -3.20
C LEU A 860 13.41 4.59 -3.20
N LEU A 861 14.46 4.00 -3.77
CA LEU A 861 14.70 2.56 -3.77
C LEU A 861 15.85 2.12 -2.85
N TYR A 862 16.26 2.98 -1.92
CA TYR A 862 17.15 2.60 -0.83
C TYR A 862 16.37 1.75 0.19
N PRO A 863 16.73 0.46 0.41
CA PRO A 863 15.96 -0.46 1.25
C PRO A 863 15.69 -0.02 2.67
N ASN A 864 16.69 0.57 3.34
CA ASN A 864 16.70 0.86 4.77
C ASN A 864 16.59 -0.41 5.65
N THR A 865 17.09 -1.54 5.11
CA THR A 865 17.20 -2.84 5.77
C THR A 865 18.13 -2.79 6.97
N SER A 866 19.23 -2.02 6.88
CA SER A 866 20.23 -1.88 7.95
C SER A 866 19.79 -0.99 9.11
N ASP A 867 18.68 -0.27 8.96
CA ASP A 867 18.18 0.68 9.95
C ASP A 867 17.30 -0.02 11.01
N GLU A 868 17.83 -0.11 12.22
CA GLU A 868 17.14 -0.62 13.42
C GLU A 868 16.82 0.52 14.43
N SER A 869 16.90 1.79 14.02
CA SER A 869 16.68 2.95 14.91
C SER A 869 15.22 3.16 15.32
N HIS A 870 14.28 2.65 14.52
CA HIS A 870 12.84 2.89 14.65
C HIS A 870 12.46 4.39 14.57
N GLU A 871 13.26 5.18 13.86
CA GLU A 871 12.93 6.57 13.54
C GLU A 871 11.93 6.62 12.37
N GLY A 872 10.76 7.19 12.62
CA GLY A 872 9.79 7.53 11.59
C GLY A 872 9.99 8.96 11.09
N GLY A 873 9.18 9.37 10.11
CA GLY A 873 9.17 10.74 9.61
C GLY A 873 9.18 10.84 8.10
N LEU A 874 9.38 12.06 7.61
CA LEU A 874 9.45 12.35 6.19
C LEU A 874 10.86 12.04 5.70
N SER A 875 11.04 10.89 5.07
CA SER A 875 12.31 10.49 4.44
C SER A 875 12.07 10.01 3.02
N VAL A 876 12.88 10.48 2.06
CA VAL A 876 12.85 10.02 0.66
C VAL A 876 13.68 8.74 0.50
N ARG A 877 13.54 7.82 1.45
CA ARG A 877 14.23 6.53 1.47
C ARG A 877 13.48 5.55 2.35
N GLY A 878 13.74 4.27 2.14
CA GLY A 878 13.12 3.17 2.85
C GLY A 878 12.09 2.48 1.98
N ILE A 879 12.24 1.16 1.83
CA ILE A 879 11.28 0.31 1.15
C ILE A 879 10.53 -0.48 2.22
N PRO A 880 9.30 -0.12 2.61
CA PRO A 880 8.48 -0.95 3.48
C PRO A 880 8.23 -2.34 2.86
N ASN A 881 7.93 -3.33 3.69
CA ASN A 881 7.53 -4.65 3.17
C ASN A 881 6.23 -4.58 2.36
N SER A 882 5.34 -3.63 2.67
CA SER A 882 3.93 -3.64 2.28
C SER A 882 3.43 -2.25 1.89
N VAL A 883 2.24 -2.20 1.28
CA VAL A 883 1.50 -0.96 1.02
C VAL A 883 0.95 -0.41 2.34
N SER A 884 1.79 0.29 3.11
CA SER A 884 1.52 0.66 4.51
C SER A 884 1.33 2.15 4.76
N ILE A 885 1.52 3.01 3.75
CA ILE A 885 0.90 4.33 3.64
C ILE A 885 1.00 4.84 2.21
#